data_AF-G7LP75-F1
#
_entry.id   AF-G7LP75-F1
#
_cell.length_a   1.000
_cell.length_b   1.000
_cell.length_c   1.000
_cell.angle_alpha   90.00
_cell.angle_beta   90.00
_cell.angle_gamma   90.00
#
_symmetry.space_group_name_H-M   'P 1'
#
loop_
_entity.id
_entity.type
_entity.pdbx_description
1 polymer ?
#
loop_
_entity_poly.entity_id
_entity_poly.type
_entity_poly.pdbx_seq_one_letter_code
_entity_poly.pdbx_strand_id
1 'polypeptide(L)'
;MPQLQSYWPDVENVTACILTEAESLADSQLLAVHEPMRLDRIEFHSGKVTQVRESALLDFLLDHNRPLPLIGASGVGKSHLVRWVHAQLKRREDRASYHIIRIPKNASLPRVLTTILDGLEGKEYQRIREKVNGVGQQLIPENVAEHIALKLRQALNAAFAAVPEELQRAQMGKIQLDESRRQQLKDIQQHAASTCLPALFFDSVMTQYFTAPDACLNNIALRFCQGADNDSIANLRYEMSAEDFTFSSLNLRQVSPAVLPYLVNQQLLTSDEKKQSAARVVNEVIPQALGDTFGELFSFNRASFQELMRMIRSQLLAEGRSLILLVEDLAATSAIEDVLIDCLLEEEEYEGKRVLCTLHSIIAVTEGHDSFKRHRNTLGTRARYEWVIQQQHATESDAALKKRVVDFCGRYLNAARHGAVALEKYHHQQDGQRYRDIPVWQDQEILENESAAPVLASFGCSSYGHPLFPFNPAAIGQLVERHCRVKDQGLVYIPRNILREILREPLKYYRQSYLNGKFPPSKYESIVCNQELQLRVRVEGISQPERVNSLLAVWGGNSASLTGLNSDICREFGLSHAAALLSNDQGGNTVDDDNDKHEVSDVVEIEEDNNSEDQVIVNWKATLEKWNQGGNLEQKKALQLRKLILETLFSRIDWSTELLDISLTASSATIVGRVRLPRVLVTKQSRPLIEIEDTPELYSACLAMVRFDYYQSWAYDGSEIDYAAYHSFFDGIESEFKLNVLHEEREELFSIVKDLQLSGAFLGQDGLSSPVSTTLVQALLTEQHPADNSHPLLDEFLTQARAAVINDHQKLRERLIALTAAKKNRGQPYAINGLMLVEAAKSQQIVAGKQPGKIHEVKNKLSGYRTLLLKTQEGITERLSDSNTATLATVNICDTMREIIELANSSDAVRPADETVPVLLKLLKGWKEPELKNLIRQLEKLTLPADNPQVLMREILAVNGKQYEAFRLLLEAWSKFEDATGNYLQQRHHDEGGEQIEGAENEIAQTLTKLTEQLTQLEKNLA
;
A
#
# COMPACT_ATOMS: atom_id res chain seq x y z
N MET A 1 -40.33 -30.02 3.59
CA MET A 1 -39.46 -29.89 4.78
C MET A 1 -38.19 -30.67 4.51
N PRO A 2 -37.04 -30.24 5.04
CA PRO A 2 -35.76 -30.91 4.79
C PRO A 2 -35.80 -32.34 5.32
N GLN A 3 -35.38 -33.32 4.51
CA GLN A 3 -35.47 -34.74 4.85
C GLN A 3 -34.22 -35.24 5.57
N LEU A 4 -33.07 -34.59 5.40
CA LEU A 4 -31.76 -35.05 5.88
C LEU A 4 -31.29 -34.39 7.18
N GLN A 5 -32.23 -33.98 8.05
CA GLN A 5 -31.93 -33.20 9.26
C GLN A 5 -30.96 -33.88 10.22
N SER A 6 -31.06 -35.21 10.35
CA SER A 6 -30.20 -36.04 11.21
C SER A 6 -28.75 -36.15 10.70
N TYR A 7 -28.52 -36.01 9.39
CA TYR A 7 -27.18 -36.05 8.80
C TYR A 7 -26.42 -34.71 8.90
N TRP A 8 -27.11 -33.61 9.19
CA TRP A 8 -26.44 -32.38 9.60
C TRP A 8 -26.11 -32.48 11.10
N PRO A 9 -24.84 -32.40 11.54
CA PRO A 9 -24.50 -32.55 12.96
C PRO A 9 -25.00 -31.37 13.81
N ASP A 10 -25.37 -31.62 15.07
CA ASP A 10 -25.75 -30.55 16.00
C ASP A 10 -24.57 -29.65 16.36
N VAL A 11 -24.88 -28.39 16.71
CA VAL A 11 -23.86 -27.36 17.04
C VAL A 11 -22.96 -27.80 18.19
N GLU A 12 -23.51 -28.53 19.18
CA GLU A 12 -22.75 -29.09 20.30
C GLU A 12 -21.71 -30.10 19.81
N ASN A 13 -22.12 -31.05 18.94
CA ASN A 13 -21.22 -32.07 18.40
C ASN A 13 -20.18 -31.49 17.43
N VAL A 14 -20.55 -30.50 16.61
CA VAL A 14 -19.60 -29.74 15.77
C VAL A 14 -18.55 -29.07 16.66
N THR A 15 -18.99 -28.42 17.74
CA THR A 15 -18.09 -27.71 18.66
C THR A 15 -17.16 -28.68 19.39
N ALA A 16 -17.63 -29.88 19.74
CA ALA A 16 -16.84 -30.89 20.44
C ALA A 16 -15.90 -31.71 19.54
N CYS A 17 -16.26 -31.97 18.27
CA CYS A 17 -15.52 -32.89 17.40
C CYS A 17 -14.73 -32.20 16.26
N ILE A 18 -15.12 -30.99 15.85
CA ILE A 18 -14.44 -30.23 14.78
C ILE A 18 -13.69 -29.04 15.39
N LEU A 19 -12.61 -29.35 16.11
CA LEU A 19 -11.73 -28.38 16.75
C LEU A 19 -10.59 -28.00 15.80
N THR A 20 -10.32 -26.70 15.65
CA THR A 20 -9.22 -26.19 14.81
C THR A 20 -7.84 -26.45 15.44
N GLU A 21 -7.79 -26.60 16.77
CA GLU A 21 -6.57 -26.90 17.49
C GLU A 21 -6.50 -28.37 17.89
N ALA A 22 -5.38 -28.99 17.52
CA ALA A 22 -4.89 -30.28 17.98
C ALA A 22 -5.24 -30.56 19.45
N GLU A 23 -4.84 -29.60 20.30
CA GLU A 23 -4.73 -29.68 21.76
C GLU A 23 -6.03 -29.92 22.50
N SER A 24 -7.16 -29.50 21.93
CA SER A 24 -8.45 -29.55 22.61
C SER A 24 -9.22 -30.85 22.37
N LEU A 25 -8.78 -31.68 21.41
CA LEU A 25 -9.39 -33.00 21.18
C LEU A 25 -9.00 -33.96 22.31
N ALA A 26 -9.86 -34.91 22.69
CA ALA A 26 -9.42 -36.06 23.47
C ALA A 26 -8.80 -37.12 22.54
N ASP A 27 -8.11 -38.11 23.11
CA ASP A 27 -7.42 -39.16 22.34
C ASP A 27 -8.41 -39.93 21.43
N SER A 28 -9.65 -40.14 21.87
CA SER A 28 -10.74 -40.76 21.11
C SER A 28 -11.12 -39.99 19.84
N GLN A 29 -11.34 -38.67 19.95
CA GLN A 29 -11.71 -37.83 18.80
C GLN A 29 -10.52 -37.65 17.86
N LEU A 30 -9.30 -37.50 18.42
CA LEU A 30 -8.08 -37.37 17.63
C LEU A 30 -7.90 -38.57 16.70
N LEU A 31 -7.97 -39.78 17.24
CA LEU A 31 -7.83 -41.01 16.45
C LEU A 31 -8.98 -41.21 15.47
N ALA A 32 -10.17 -40.68 15.78
CA ALA A 32 -11.33 -40.76 14.89
C ALA A 32 -11.15 -40.01 13.57
N VAL A 33 -10.54 -38.83 13.66
CA VAL A 33 -10.42 -37.90 12.54
C VAL A 33 -9.02 -37.90 11.93
N HIS A 34 -8.10 -38.66 12.51
CA HIS A 34 -6.71 -38.69 12.09
C HIS A 34 -6.58 -39.19 10.66
N GLU A 35 -5.90 -38.39 9.84
CA GLU A 35 -5.51 -38.75 8.49
C GLU A 35 -3.99 -39.02 8.48
N PRO A 36 -3.55 -40.15 7.91
CA PRO A 36 -2.13 -40.50 7.88
C PRO A 36 -1.27 -39.42 7.23
N MET A 37 -0.24 -38.97 7.95
CA MET A 37 0.65 -37.91 7.49
C MET A 37 1.86 -38.48 6.73
N ARG A 38 2.31 -37.71 5.72
CA ARG A 38 3.54 -37.98 4.97
C ARG A 38 4.67 -37.09 5.49
N LEU A 39 5.84 -37.68 5.69
CA LEU A 39 7.02 -37.03 6.24
C LEU A 39 8.19 -37.19 5.28
N ASP A 40 9.01 -36.17 5.17
CA ASP A 40 10.35 -36.27 4.60
C ASP A 40 11.35 -36.53 5.71
N ARG A 41 12.03 -37.67 5.64
CA ARG A 41 13.18 -37.97 6.49
C ARG A 41 14.44 -37.50 5.76
N ILE A 42 15.04 -36.43 6.27
CA ILE A 42 16.22 -35.79 5.71
C ILE A 42 17.45 -36.20 6.51
N GLU A 43 18.43 -36.82 5.87
CA GLU A 43 19.73 -37.10 6.50
C GLU A 43 20.53 -35.81 6.72
N PHE A 44 20.93 -35.56 7.98
CA PHE A 44 21.59 -34.29 8.32
C PHE A 44 22.92 -34.06 7.58
N HIS A 45 23.73 -35.11 7.40
CA HIS A 45 25.06 -34.98 6.78
C HIS A 45 25.04 -35.01 5.26
N SER A 46 24.16 -35.81 4.66
CA SER A 46 24.12 -36.04 3.21
C SER A 46 23.07 -35.18 2.50
N GLY A 47 22.12 -34.61 3.24
CA GLY A 47 20.94 -33.93 2.68
C GLY A 47 19.97 -34.87 1.96
N LYS A 48 20.18 -36.20 2.04
CA LYS A 48 19.34 -37.17 1.33
C LYS A 48 17.94 -37.19 1.91
N VAL A 49 16.95 -36.90 1.06
CA VAL A 49 15.53 -36.91 1.41
C VAL A 49 14.92 -38.27 1.09
N THR A 50 14.23 -38.88 2.05
CA THR A 50 13.45 -40.10 1.86
C THR A 50 12.02 -39.89 2.35
N GLN A 51 11.04 -40.10 1.49
CA GLN A 51 9.63 -40.04 1.90
C GLN A 51 9.25 -41.25 2.75
N VAL A 52 8.66 -40.99 3.91
CA VAL A 52 8.23 -41.99 4.88
C VAL A 52 6.84 -41.63 5.44
N ARG A 53 6.22 -42.60 6.12
CA ARG A 53 4.97 -42.40 6.86
C ARG A 53 5.27 -42.07 8.33
N GLU A 54 4.31 -41.49 9.02
CA GLU A 54 4.33 -41.27 10.48
C GLU A 54 4.65 -42.52 11.32
N SER A 55 4.30 -43.73 10.87
CA SER A 55 4.67 -44.97 11.57
C SER A 55 6.19 -45.14 11.67
N ALA A 56 6.94 -44.73 10.63
CA ALA A 56 8.40 -44.79 10.66
C ALA A 56 9.01 -43.82 11.68
N LEU A 57 8.34 -42.70 11.98
CA LEU A 57 8.76 -41.79 13.05
C LEU A 57 8.55 -42.44 14.42
N LEU A 58 7.41 -43.09 14.63
CA LEU A 58 7.13 -43.82 15.87
C LEU A 58 8.12 -44.97 16.08
N ASP A 59 8.37 -45.78 15.05
CA ASP A 59 9.33 -46.88 15.13
C ASP A 59 10.75 -46.36 15.42
N PHE A 60 11.18 -45.29 14.71
CA PHE A 60 12.48 -44.69 14.94
C PHE A 60 12.61 -44.05 16.33
N LEU A 61 11.54 -43.46 16.88
CA LEU A 61 11.53 -42.93 18.25
C LEU A 61 11.90 -44.00 19.28
N LEU A 62 11.38 -45.22 19.11
CA LEU A 62 11.62 -46.31 20.05
C LEU A 62 13.02 -46.91 19.91
N ASP A 63 13.59 -46.88 18.71
CA ASP A 63 14.93 -47.40 18.42
C ASP A 63 16.07 -46.39 18.65
N HIS A 64 15.75 -45.11 18.89
CA HIS A 64 16.73 -44.03 19.05
C HIS A 64 16.61 -43.30 20.38
N ASN A 65 17.75 -42.97 21.00
CA ASN A 65 17.85 -42.33 22.31
C ASN A 65 18.26 -40.83 22.23
N ARG A 66 18.04 -40.20 21.07
CA ARG A 66 18.39 -38.80 20.81
C ARG A 66 17.14 -38.01 20.38
N PRO A 67 17.11 -36.69 20.60
CA PRO A 67 15.95 -35.89 20.25
C PRO A 67 15.70 -35.87 18.74
N LEU A 68 14.47 -36.19 18.35
CA LEU A 68 14.02 -36.21 16.96
C LEU A 68 13.38 -34.86 16.61
N PRO A 69 14.02 -34.02 15.79
CA PRO A 69 13.42 -32.76 15.36
C PRO A 69 12.32 -33.02 14.34
N LEU A 70 11.09 -32.66 14.70
CA LEU A 70 9.90 -32.68 13.85
C LEU A 70 9.60 -31.26 13.34
N ILE A 71 9.96 -30.99 12.09
CA ILE A 71 9.95 -29.66 11.50
C ILE A 71 8.70 -29.48 10.63
N GLY A 72 8.13 -28.28 10.63
CA GLY A 72 7.10 -27.90 9.68
C GLY A 72 6.57 -26.49 9.93
N ALA A 73 5.92 -25.90 8.95
CA ALA A 73 5.33 -24.58 9.09
C ALA A 73 4.18 -24.53 10.13
N SER A 74 3.68 -23.33 10.42
CA SER A 74 2.52 -23.18 11.30
C SER A 74 1.26 -23.82 10.67
N GLY A 75 0.44 -24.48 11.49
CA GLY A 75 -0.85 -25.05 11.06
C GLY A 75 -0.81 -26.36 10.25
N VAL A 76 0.36 -26.90 9.92
CA VAL A 76 0.50 -28.14 9.10
C VAL A 76 0.24 -29.45 9.85
N GLY A 77 -0.03 -29.39 11.16
CA GLY A 77 -0.34 -30.57 11.98
C GLY A 77 0.80 -31.14 12.83
N LYS A 78 1.86 -30.36 13.13
CA LYS A 78 2.97 -30.83 14.01
C LYS A 78 2.48 -31.37 15.35
N SER A 79 1.71 -30.58 16.10
CA SER A 79 1.17 -30.99 17.39
C SER A 79 0.13 -32.11 17.25
N HIS A 80 -0.60 -32.16 16.12
CA HIS A 80 -1.48 -33.29 15.82
C HIS A 80 -0.70 -34.60 15.72
N LEU A 81 0.46 -34.58 15.03
CA LEU A 81 1.33 -35.74 14.91
C LEU A 81 1.96 -36.14 16.25
N VAL A 82 2.46 -35.18 17.05
CA VAL A 82 3.00 -35.47 18.39
C VAL A 82 1.94 -36.11 19.29
N ARG A 83 0.70 -35.60 19.24
CA ARG A 83 -0.43 -36.18 19.97
C ARG A 83 -0.82 -37.56 19.45
N TRP A 84 -0.76 -37.77 18.14
CA TRP A 84 -0.99 -39.08 17.57
C TRP A 84 0.06 -40.08 18.08
N VAL A 85 1.35 -39.72 18.08
CA VAL A 85 2.42 -40.54 18.67
C VAL A 85 2.11 -40.85 20.13
N HIS A 86 1.74 -39.84 20.93
CA HIS A 86 1.36 -40.02 22.33
C HIS A 86 0.19 -41.00 22.52
N ALA A 87 -0.87 -40.86 21.71
CA ALA A 87 -2.04 -41.73 21.74
C ALA A 87 -1.68 -43.17 21.33
N GLN A 88 -0.78 -43.37 20.37
CA GLN A 88 -0.28 -44.70 19.99
C GLN A 88 0.55 -45.32 21.11
N LEU A 89 1.46 -44.58 21.74
CA LEU A 89 2.32 -45.07 22.82
C LEU A 89 1.51 -45.54 24.04
N LYS A 90 0.43 -44.84 24.40
CA LYS A 90 -0.48 -45.22 25.51
C LYS A 90 -1.17 -46.57 25.33
N ARG A 91 -1.30 -47.03 24.09
CA ARG A 91 -2.03 -48.25 23.71
C ARG A 91 -1.14 -49.48 23.61
N ARG A 92 0.18 -49.30 23.60
CA ARG A 92 1.11 -50.41 23.50
C ARG A 92 1.06 -51.29 24.75
N GLU A 93 1.33 -52.58 24.55
CA GLU A 93 1.40 -53.56 25.65
C GLU A 93 2.59 -53.30 26.57
N ASP A 94 3.72 -52.86 26.00
CA ASP A 94 4.95 -52.52 26.71
C ASP A 94 4.93 -51.13 27.34
N ARG A 95 3.79 -50.40 27.35
CA ARG A 95 3.71 -49.03 27.89
C ARG A 95 4.23 -48.91 29.32
N ALA A 96 4.13 -49.97 30.12
CA ALA A 96 4.59 -49.99 31.52
C ALA A 96 6.11 -49.87 31.66
N SER A 97 6.86 -50.15 30.58
CA SER A 97 8.31 -49.94 30.50
C SER A 97 8.70 -48.49 30.19
N TYR A 98 7.72 -47.64 29.86
CA TYR A 98 7.94 -46.24 29.50
C TYR A 98 7.20 -45.30 30.44
N HIS A 99 7.90 -44.26 30.90
CA HIS A 99 7.25 -43.08 31.45
C HIS A 99 7.03 -42.06 30.32
N ILE A 100 5.78 -41.94 29.87
CA ILE A 100 5.44 -41.16 28.66
C ILE A 100 4.90 -39.80 29.09
N ILE A 101 5.58 -38.74 28.68
CA ILE A 101 5.23 -37.36 29.01
C ILE A 101 5.02 -36.59 27.72
N ARG A 102 3.88 -35.90 27.66
CA ARG A 102 3.57 -34.92 26.62
C ARG A 102 3.59 -33.54 27.21
N ILE A 103 4.47 -32.69 26.70
CA ILE A 103 4.50 -31.25 27.01
C ILE A 103 3.59 -30.55 25.99
N PRO A 104 2.41 -30.05 26.41
CA PRO A 104 1.51 -29.35 25.51
C PRO A 104 2.09 -28.00 25.10
N LYS A 105 1.53 -27.40 24.05
CA LYS A 105 1.88 -26.01 23.72
C LYS A 105 1.61 -25.08 24.91
N ASN A 106 2.51 -24.11 25.10
CA ASN A 106 2.38 -23.04 26.10
C ASN A 106 2.42 -23.51 27.57
N ALA A 107 2.93 -24.73 27.83
CA ALA A 107 3.21 -25.15 29.19
C ALA A 107 4.32 -24.27 29.81
N SER A 108 4.04 -23.66 30.97
CA SER A 108 5.09 -23.04 31.79
C SER A 108 6.01 -24.10 32.38
N LEU A 109 7.23 -23.74 32.76
CA LEU A 109 8.16 -24.69 33.38
C LEU A 109 7.57 -25.38 34.63
N PRO A 110 6.93 -24.69 35.60
CA PRO A 110 6.30 -25.36 36.73
C PRO A 110 5.31 -26.44 36.28
N ARG A 111 4.55 -26.15 35.22
CA ARG A 111 3.62 -27.10 34.62
C ARG A 111 4.36 -28.26 33.94
N VAL A 112 5.44 -28.00 33.21
CA VAL A 112 6.29 -29.06 32.62
C VAL A 112 6.82 -29.99 33.72
N LEU A 113 7.43 -29.46 34.77
CA LEU A 113 7.96 -30.25 35.89
C LEU A 113 6.88 -31.06 36.59
N THR A 114 5.72 -30.45 36.85
CA THR A 114 4.57 -31.15 37.43
C THR A 114 4.09 -32.27 36.51
N THR A 115 4.06 -32.05 35.19
CA THR A 115 3.67 -33.05 34.19
C THR A 115 4.68 -34.19 34.10
N ILE A 116 5.98 -33.90 34.22
CA ILE A 116 7.03 -34.93 34.23
C ILE A 116 6.90 -35.84 35.46
N LEU A 117 6.51 -35.27 36.61
CA LEU A 117 6.33 -35.99 37.87
C LEU A 117 4.94 -36.63 38.03
N ASP A 118 4.04 -36.43 37.06
CA ASP A 118 2.70 -37.00 37.08
C ASP A 118 2.75 -38.52 36.96
N GLY A 119 1.94 -39.24 37.74
CA GLY A 119 1.94 -40.71 37.77
C GLY A 119 3.18 -41.40 38.38
N LEU A 120 4.20 -40.65 38.82
CA LEU A 120 5.39 -41.21 39.49
C LEU A 120 5.19 -41.22 41.02
N GLU A 121 5.10 -42.41 41.63
CA GLU A 121 4.89 -42.56 43.07
C GLU A 121 6.15 -43.12 43.77
N GLY A 122 6.47 -42.60 44.95
CA GLY A 122 7.61 -43.07 45.74
C GLY A 122 8.24 -41.98 46.60
N LYS A 123 9.02 -42.40 47.60
CA LYS A 123 9.70 -41.48 48.54
C LYS A 123 10.68 -40.53 47.84
N GLU A 124 11.41 -41.02 46.83
CA GLU A 124 12.36 -40.21 46.07
C GLU A 124 11.65 -39.18 45.19
N TYR A 125 10.57 -39.56 44.48
CA TYR A 125 9.77 -38.60 43.71
C TYR A 125 9.07 -37.56 44.58
N GLN A 126 8.66 -37.91 45.81
CA GLN A 126 8.09 -36.94 46.75
C GLN A 126 9.12 -35.87 47.15
N ARG A 127 10.38 -36.24 47.39
CA ARG A 127 11.46 -35.27 47.63
C ARG A 127 11.70 -34.36 46.42
N ILE A 128 11.57 -34.90 45.20
CA ILE A 128 11.69 -34.10 43.97
C ILE A 128 10.50 -33.12 43.87
N ARG A 129 9.26 -33.56 44.17
CA ARG A 129 8.07 -32.69 44.19
C ARG A 129 8.18 -31.56 45.22
N GLU A 130 8.71 -31.83 46.40
CA GLU A 130 8.95 -30.78 47.42
C GLU A 130 9.91 -29.70 46.92
N LYS A 131 10.97 -30.08 46.19
CA LYS A 131 11.89 -29.13 45.54
C LYS A 131 11.21 -28.31 44.45
N VAL A 132 10.27 -28.90 43.70
CA VAL A 132 9.54 -28.26 42.59
C VAL A 132 8.40 -27.34 43.08
N ASN A 133 7.63 -27.76 44.09
CA ASN A 133 6.45 -27.01 44.57
C ASN A 133 6.79 -25.63 45.17
N GLY A 134 8.00 -25.45 45.70
CA GLY A 134 8.48 -24.16 46.18
C GLY A 134 8.68 -23.11 45.07
N VAL A 135 8.82 -23.54 43.82
CA VAL A 135 9.22 -22.70 42.69
C VAL A 135 8.04 -21.96 42.04
N GLY A 136 6.88 -22.61 41.90
CA GLY A 136 5.71 -22.03 41.24
C GLY A 136 4.83 -21.15 42.13
N GLN A 137 4.80 -21.40 43.44
CA GLN A 137 3.90 -20.70 44.37
C GLN A 137 4.39 -19.31 44.82
N GLN A 138 5.61 -18.91 44.46
CA GLN A 138 6.22 -17.64 44.86
C GLN A 138 6.32 -16.60 43.73
N LEU A 139 5.92 -16.95 42.51
CA LEU A 139 6.03 -16.07 41.34
C LEU A 139 4.77 -15.20 41.20
N ILE A 140 4.90 -13.93 41.58
CA ILE A 140 3.88 -12.88 41.36
C ILE A 140 4.14 -12.25 39.98
N PRO A 141 3.21 -12.33 39.00
CA PRO A 141 3.44 -11.88 37.63
C PRO A 141 3.95 -10.45 37.51
N GLU A 142 3.46 -9.53 38.33
CA GLU A 142 3.86 -8.13 38.36
C GLU A 142 5.35 -7.99 38.74
N ASN A 143 5.79 -8.71 39.78
CA ASN A 143 7.19 -8.71 40.21
C ASN A 143 8.09 -9.37 39.16
N VAL A 144 7.59 -10.40 38.47
CA VAL A 144 8.31 -11.07 37.39
C VAL A 144 8.44 -10.16 36.18
N ALA A 145 7.43 -9.36 35.85
CA ALA A 145 7.50 -8.38 34.76
C ALA A 145 8.58 -7.31 35.02
N GLU A 146 8.67 -6.79 36.24
CA GLU A 146 9.75 -5.87 36.63
C GLU A 146 11.13 -6.53 36.59
N HIS A 147 11.23 -7.80 37.02
CA HIS A 147 12.47 -8.55 36.94
C HIS A 147 12.89 -8.80 35.48
N ILE A 148 11.94 -9.12 34.59
CA ILE A 148 12.20 -9.24 33.14
C ILE A 148 12.69 -7.91 32.58
N ALA A 149 12.11 -6.77 32.96
CA ALA A 149 12.59 -5.45 32.54
C ALA A 149 14.05 -5.20 32.97
N LEU A 150 14.41 -5.61 34.19
CA LEU A 150 15.80 -5.57 34.67
C LEU A 150 16.73 -6.46 33.84
N LYS A 151 16.30 -7.67 33.47
CA LYS A 151 17.08 -8.60 32.64
C LYS A 151 17.20 -8.13 31.19
N LEU A 152 16.18 -7.50 30.65
CA LEU A 152 16.22 -6.86 29.34
C LEU A 152 17.32 -5.80 29.28
N ARG A 153 17.45 -4.98 30.33
CA ARG A 153 18.56 -4.01 30.42
C ARG A 153 19.93 -4.70 30.35
N GLN A 154 20.11 -5.80 31.06
CA GLN A 154 21.38 -6.54 31.06
C GLN A 154 21.66 -7.14 29.68
N ALA A 155 20.65 -7.78 29.06
CA ALA A 155 20.75 -8.37 27.73
C ALA A 155 21.03 -7.31 26.64
N LEU A 156 20.40 -6.14 26.71
CA LEU A 156 20.68 -5.02 25.79
C LEU A 156 22.12 -4.53 25.89
N ASN A 157 22.64 -4.35 27.12
CA ASN A 157 24.04 -3.93 27.31
C ASN A 157 25.02 -4.98 26.77
N ALA A 158 24.74 -6.27 26.99
CA ALA A 158 25.55 -7.36 26.46
C ALA A 158 25.52 -7.41 24.93
N ALA A 159 24.33 -7.26 24.33
CA ALA A 159 24.17 -7.20 22.88
C ALA A 159 24.96 -6.02 22.27
N PHE A 160 24.88 -4.84 22.87
CA PHE A 160 25.64 -3.66 22.44
C PHE A 160 27.16 -3.88 22.52
N ALA A 161 27.65 -4.51 23.60
CA ALA A 161 29.07 -4.82 23.77
C ALA A 161 29.60 -5.85 22.77
N ALA A 162 28.74 -6.76 22.28
CA ALA A 162 29.12 -7.79 21.32
C ALA A 162 29.22 -7.28 19.86
N VAL A 163 28.52 -6.19 19.50
CA VAL A 163 28.48 -5.70 18.11
C VAL A 163 29.87 -5.39 17.51
N PRO A 164 30.78 -4.69 18.20
CA PRO A 164 32.11 -4.38 17.64
C PRO A 164 32.90 -5.64 17.27
N GLU A 165 32.84 -6.69 18.10
CA GLU A 165 33.54 -7.95 17.84
C GLU A 165 32.95 -8.68 16.62
N GLU A 166 31.63 -8.72 16.50
CA GLU A 166 30.94 -9.38 15.39
C GLU A 166 31.23 -8.67 14.05
N LEU A 167 31.19 -7.33 14.04
CA LEU A 167 31.57 -6.52 12.88
C LEU A 167 33.05 -6.70 12.51
N GLN A 168 33.94 -6.77 13.49
CA GLN A 168 35.37 -6.99 13.25
C GLN A 168 35.64 -8.38 12.67
N ARG A 169 34.98 -9.43 13.17
CA ARG A 169 35.07 -10.79 12.61
C ARG A 169 34.57 -10.85 11.16
N ALA A 170 33.52 -10.09 10.83
CA ALA A 170 33.01 -9.99 9.47
C ALA A 170 33.98 -9.23 8.54
N GLN A 171 34.57 -8.12 9.00
CA GLN A 171 35.59 -7.37 8.24
C GLN A 171 36.85 -8.21 7.98
N MET A 172 37.22 -9.06 8.93
CA MET A 172 38.35 -10.01 8.82
C MET A 172 38.02 -11.26 7.99
N GLY A 173 36.83 -11.34 7.37
CA GLY A 173 36.41 -12.45 6.52
C GLY A 173 36.16 -13.77 7.25
N LYS A 174 36.09 -13.78 8.59
CA LYS A 174 35.86 -14.99 9.40
C LYS A 174 34.38 -15.40 9.44
N ILE A 175 33.48 -14.46 9.19
CA ILE A 175 32.02 -14.66 9.22
C ILE A 175 31.41 -13.90 8.03
N GLN A 176 30.51 -14.52 7.27
CA GLN A 176 29.69 -13.81 6.28
C GLN A 176 28.42 -13.27 6.95
N LEU A 177 28.22 -11.96 6.88
CA LEU A 177 26.98 -11.31 7.31
C LEU A 177 26.13 -10.95 6.09
N ASP A 178 24.89 -11.42 6.07
CA ASP A 178 23.86 -11.04 5.12
C ASP A 178 23.34 -9.62 5.37
N GLU A 179 22.53 -9.07 4.46
CA GLU A 179 22.00 -7.71 4.60
C GLU A 179 21.06 -7.56 5.80
N SER A 180 20.30 -8.61 6.11
CA SER A 180 19.38 -8.64 7.26
C SER A 180 20.13 -8.51 8.58
N ARG A 181 21.17 -9.33 8.82
CA ARG A 181 21.98 -9.27 10.05
C ARG A 181 22.75 -7.96 10.15
N ARG A 182 23.23 -7.39 9.03
CA ARG A 182 23.86 -6.06 9.03
C ARG A 182 22.90 -4.96 9.47
N GLN A 183 21.63 -5.03 9.06
CA GLN A 183 20.63 -4.07 9.50
C GLN A 183 20.30 -4.26 10.99
N GLN A 184 20.17 -5.50 11.46
CA GLN A 184 19.96 -5.80 12.88
C GLN A 184 21.10 -5.23 13.76
N LEU A 185 22.36 -5.41 13.36
CA LEU A 185 23.51 -4.88 14.11
C LEU A 185 23.51 -3.34 14.17
N LYS A 186 23.06 -2.66 13.10
CA LYS A 186 22.88 -1.19 13.12
C LYS A 186 21.77 -0.77 14.08
N ASP A 187 20.63 -1.46 14.06
CA ASP A 187 19.51 -1.17 14.95
C ASP A 187 19.95 -1.39 16.43
N ILE A 188 20.70 -2.45 16.73
CA ILE A 188 21.29 -2.70 18.06
C ILE A 188 22.24 -1.57 18.46
N GLN A 189 23.15 -1.14 17.59
CA GLN A 189 24.03 0.01 17.88
C GLN A 189 23.26 1.30 18.17
N GLN A 190 22.15 1.52 17.47
CA GLN A 190 21.35 2.73 17.59
C GLN A 190 20.51 2.75 18.88
N HIS A 191 19.98 1.61 19.31
CA HIS A 191 18.99 1.56 20.40
C HIS A 191 19.48 0.88 21.70
N ALA A 192 20.50 0.01 21.65
CA ALA A 192 20.95 -0.76 22.82
C ALA A 192 22.08 -0.10 23.63
N ALA A 193 22.53 1.10 23.26
CA ALA A 193 23.49 1.87 24.04
C ALA A 193 22.96 2.18 25.45
N SER A 194 23.83 2.30 26.46
CA SER A 194 23.42 2.42 27.87
C SER A 194 22.50 3.61 28.18
N THR A 195 22.52 4.66 27.37
CA THR A 195 21.67 5.87 27.48
C THR A 195 20.35 5.78 26.70
N CYS A 196 20.05 4.64 26.09
CA CYS A 196 18.91 4.43 25.18
C CYS A 196 17.89 3.46 25.80
N LEU A 197 17.55 2.33 25.15
CA LEU A 197 16.63 1.33 25.70
C LEU A 197 17.00 0.85 27.11
N PRO A 198 18.29 0.59 27.44
CA PRO A 198 18.69 0.25 28.82
C PRO A 198 18.32 1.32 29.86
N ALA A 199 18.39 2.61 29.51
CA ALA A 199 17.98 3.69 30.40
C ALA A 199 16.45 3.79 30.49
N LEU A 200 15.75 3.56 29.38
CA LEU A 200 14.29 3.54 29.31
C LEU A 200 13.70 2.45 30.23
N PHE A 201 14.20 1.22 30.19
CA PHE A 201 13.75 0.12 31.05
C PHE A 201 14.23 0.23 32.52
N PHE A 202 15.04 1.24 32.85
CA PHE A 202 15.49 1.49 34.22
C PHE A 202 14.79 2.69 34.86
N ASP A 203 14.18 3.56 34.05
CA ASP A 203 13.40 4.70 34.52
C ASP A 203 12.13 4.21 35.23
N SER A 204 11.84 4.77 36.41
CA SER A 204 10.76 4.25 37.27
C SER A 204 9.38 4.40 36.64
N VAL A 205 9.13 5.50 35.91
CA VAL A 205 7.85 5.74 35.24
C VAL A 205 7.71 4.86 34.01
N MET A 206 8.79 4.71 33.25
CA MET A 206 8.79 3.90 32.04
C MET A 206 8.71 2.40 32.34
N THR A 207 9.40 1.93 33.38
CA THR A 207 9.31 0.52 33.82
C THR A 207 7.86 0.18 34.16
N GLN A 208 7.19 1.01 34.97
CA GLN A 208 5.78 0.85 35.31
C GLN A 208 4.86 0.85 34.08
N TYR A 209 5.19 1.66 33.07
CA TYR A 209 4.44 1.68 31.81
C TYR A 209 4.58 0.36 31.03
N PHE A 210 5.79 -0.17 30.90
CA PHE A 210 6.02 -1.43 30.17
C PHE A 210 5.56 -2.68 30.92
N THR A 211 5.43 -2.61 32.26
CA THR A 211 4.98 -3.72 33.11
C THR A 211 3.53 -3.59 33.58
N ALA A 212 2.79 -2.59 33.11
CA ALA A 212 1.38 -2.40 33.44
C ALA A 212 0.51 -3.61 33.00
N PRO A 213 -0.67 -3.81 33.62
CA PRO A 213 -1.65 -4.77 33.12
C PRO A 213 -1.92 -4.57 31.61
N ASP A 214 -2.07 -5.68 30.88
CA ASP A 214 -2.21 -5.75 29.41
C ASP A 214 -0.98 -5.31 28.57
N ALA A 215 0.06 -4.75 29.18
CA ALA A 215 1.31 -4.43 28.49
C ALA A 215 2.08 -5.70 28.06
N CYS A 216 2.89 -5.59 27.02
CA CYS A 216 3.62 -6.72 26.44
C CYS A 216 4.48 -7.47 27.47
N LEU A 217 5.24 -6.79 28.35
CA LEU A 217 6.06 -7.48 29.36
C LEU A 217 5.22 -8.17 30.42
N ASN A 218 4.07 -7.59 30.80
CA ASN A 218 3.16 -8.23 31.74
C ASN A 218 2.53 -9.49 31.13
N ASN A 219 2.13 -9.44 29.86
CA ASN A 219 1.63 -10.63 29.14
C ASN A 219 2.70 -11.73 29.05
N ILE A 220 3.95 -11.35 28.79
CA ILE A 220 5.09 -12.28 28.81
C ILE A 220 5.29 -12.86 30.22
N ALA A 221 5.22 -12.04 31.28
CA ALA A 221 5.38 -12.49 32.66
C ALA A 221 4.23 -13.42 33.11
N LEU A 222 2.99 -13.11 32.74
CA LEU A 222 1.83 -13.97 32.97
C LEU A 222 2.02 -15.33 32.31
N ARG A 223 2.41 -15.34 31.03
CA ARG A 223 2.73 -16.57 30.29
C ARG A 223 3.89 -17.33 30.93
N PHE A 224 4.92 -16.64 31.37
CA PHE A 224 6.09 -17.22 32.01
C PHE A 224 5.73 -17.92 33.34
N CYS A 225 4.88 -17.30 34.17
CA CYS A 225 4.47 -17.84 35.46
C CYS A 225 3.42 -18.96 35.33
N GLN A 226 2.35 -18.69 34.57
CA GLN A 226 1.12 -19.49 34.60
C GLN A 226 0.93 -20.36 33.35
N GLY A 227 1.71 -20.11 32.29
CA GLY A 227 1.43 -20.62 30.94
C GLY A 227 0.39 -19.72 30.25
N ALA A 228 -0.07 -20.12 29.07
CA ALA A 228 -1.15 -19.40 28.39
C ALA A 228 -2.30 -20.33 28.04
N ASP A 229 -3.53 -19.87 28.26
CA ASP A 229 -4.74 -20.52 27.77
C ASP A 229 -5.13 -20.02 26.37
N ASN A 230 -6.13 -20.68 25.77
CA ASN A 230 -6.50 -20.45 24.37
C ASN A 230 -6.96 -19.00 24.10
N ASP A 231 -7.66 -18.40 25.05
CA ASP A 231 -8.15 -17.02 24.92
C ASP A 231 -7.00 -16.02 25.07
N SER A 232 -6.04 -16.29 25.96
CA SER A 232 -4.85 -15.44 26.12
C SER A 232 -3.98 -15.44 24.86
N ILE A 233 -3.77 -16.58 24.21
CA ILE A 233 -2.90 -16.68 23.02
C ILE A 233 -3.48 -15.95 21.81
N ALA A 234 -4.82 -15.96 21.66
CA ALA A 234 -5.50 -15.30 20.56
C ALA A 234 -5.58 -13.77 20.76
N ASN A 235 -5.62 -13.30 22.01
CA ASN A 235 -5.94 -11.91 22.32
C ASN A 235 -4.75 -11.11 22.87
N LEU A 236 -3.71 -11.75 23.42
CA LEU A 236 -2.56 -11.07 24.02
C LEU A 236 -1.34 -11.06 23.10
N ARG A 237 -0.59 -9.96 23.16
CA ARG A 237 0.68 -9.81 22.45
C ARG A 237 1.85 -10.21 23.34
N TYR A 238 2.77 -11.00 22.77
CA TYR A 238 4.00 -11.45 23.42
C TYR A 238 5.28 -10.94 22.74
N GLU A 239 5.12 -10.14 21.68
CA GLU A 239 6.20 -9.43 20.99
C GLU A 239 5.89 -7.95 21.04
N MET A 240 6.93 -7.13 21.25
CA MET A 240 6.78 -5.68 21.18
C MET A 240 6.58 -5.23 19.73
N SER A 241 5.80 -4.17 19.58
CA SER A 241 5.46 -3.52 18.32
C SER A 241 5.63 -2.00 18.47
N ALA A 242 5.47 -1.27 17.37
CA ALA A 242 5.46 0.19 17.42
C ALA A 242 4.43 0.77 18.40
N GLU A 243 3.31 0.08 18.65
CA GLU A 243 2.27 0.53 19.57
C GLU A 243 2.74 0.55 21.03
N ASP A 244 3.63 -0.36 21.42
CA ASP A 244 4.15 -0.41 22.80
C ASP A 244 5.09 0.77 23.10
N PHE A 245 5.47 1.56 22.08
CA PHE A 245 6.24 2.79 22.20
C PHE A 245 5.39 4.05 21.94
N THR A 246 4.06 3.94 22.06
CA THR A 246 3.13 5.09 21.95
C THR A 246 2.86 5.71 23.32
N PHE A 247 3.74 6.63 23.74
CA PHE A 247 3.69 7.29 25.05
C PHE A 247 2.59 8.37 25.18
N SER A 248 1.44 8.20 24.51
CA SER A 248 0.37 9.21 24.41
C SER A 248 -0.33 9.51 25.75
N SER A 249 -0.34 8.56 26.69
CA SER A 249 -0.92 8.68 28.02
C SER A 249 0.07 9.14 29.11
N LEU A 250 1.36 9.27 28.78
CA LEU A 250 2.42 9.56 29.74
C LEU A 250 2.73 11.06 29.83
N ASN A 251 2.84 11.56 31.06
CA ASN A 251 3.36 12.90 31.30
C ASN A 251 4.89 12.88 31.19
N LEU A 252 5.42 13.31 30.02
CA LEU A 252 6.85 13.37 29.74
C LEU A 252 7.67 14.20 30.75
N ARG A 253 7.02 15.04 31.59
CA ARG A 253 7.70 15.78 32.67
C ARG A 253 8.09 14.91 33.86
N GLN A 254 7.51 13.72 34.00
CA GLN A 254 7.81 12.77 35.07
C GLN A 254 8.92 11.79 34.68
N VAL A 255 9.27 11.73 33.40
CA VAL A 255 10.36 10.90 32.87
C VAL A 255 11.69 11.54 33.23
N SER A 256 12.68 10.73 33.59
CA SER A 256 13.99 11.25 33.95
C SER A 256 14.65 12.02 32.78
N PRO A 257 15.44 13.07 33.08
CA PRO A 257 16.18 13.83 32.07
C PRO A 257 17.18 12.98 31.25
N ALA A 258 17.55 11.80 31.75
CA ALA A 258 18.45 10.87 31.07
C ALA A 258 17.78 10.16 29.87
N VAL A 259 16.46 9.99 29.89
CA VAL A 259 15.70 9.23 28.87
C VAL A 259 15.10 10.14 27.81
N LEU A 260 14.75 11.38 28.16
CA LEU A 260 14.16 12.36 27.23
C LEU A 260 14.97 12.56 25.94
N PRO A 261 16.31 12.69 25.97
CA PRO A 261 17.11 12.82 24.75
C PRO A 261 16.98 11.62 23.82
N TYR A 262 16.85 10.41 24.36
CA TYR A 262 16.66 9.21 23.54
C TYR A 262 15.32 9.24 22.81
N LEU A 263 14.23 9.55 23.51
CA LEU A 263 12.88 9.62 22.93
C LEU A 263 12.79 10.66 21.79
N VAL A 264 13.44 11.81 21.98
CA VAL A 264 13.45 12.90 20.99
C VAL A 264 14.41 12.63 19.84
N ASN A 265 15.68 12.33 20.13
CA ASN A 265 16.71 12.18 19.10
C ASN A 265 16.46 10.96 18.19
N GLN A 266 15.88 9.90 18.73
CA GLN A 266 15.50 8.71 17.96
C GLN A 266 14.09 8.81 17.37
N GLN A 267 13.43 9.98 17.48
CA GLN A 267 12.11 10.26 16.89
C GLN A 267 11.02 9.25 17.29
N LEU A 268 11.15 8.65 18.49
CA LEU A 268 10.17 7.68 18.99
C LEU A 268 8.82 8.31 19.30
N LEU A 269 8.76 9.64 19.42
CA LEU A 269 7.51 10.39 19.60
C LEU A 269 6.78 10.67 18.28
N THR A 270 7.43 10.56 17.12
CA THR A 270 6.90 11.06 15.85
C THR A 270 6.87 10.05 14.71
N SER A 271 7.76 9.05 14.69
CA SER A 271 7.89 8.10 13.58
C SER A 271 7.59 6.66 14.02
N ASP A 272 6.57 6.05 13.41
CA ASP A 272 6.22 4.64 13.68
C ASP A 272 7.28 3.66 13.17
N GLU A 273 8.02 4.01 12.11
CA GLU A 273 9.14 3.20 11.62
C GLU A 273 10.27 3.12 12.66
N LYS A 274 10.57 4.23 13.36
CA LYS A 274 11.58 4.27 14.42
C LYS A 274 11.13 3.55 15.68
N LYS A 275 9.84 3.62 16.03
CA LYS A 275 9.25 2.81 17.11
C LYS A 275 9.37 1.32 16.79
N GLN A 276 9.06 0.91 15.56
CA GLN A 276 9.20 -0.48 15.14
C GLN A 276 10.66 -0.95 15.17
N SER A 277 11.62 -0.08 14.80
CA SER A 277 13.06 -0.37 14.93
C SER A 277 13.47 -0.64 16.39
N ALA A 278 13.03 0.19 17.34
CA ALA A 278 13.27 -0.03 18.76
C ALA A 278 12.62 -1.35 19.26
N ALA A 279 11.38 -1.64 18.84
CA ALA A 279 10.68 -2.87 19.17
C ALA A 279 11.43 -4.12 18.67
N ARG A 280 11.98 -4.09 17.43
CA ARG A 280 12.80 -5.18 16.89
C ARG A 280 14.03 -5.48 17.75
N VAL A 281 14.72 -4.44 18.24
CA VAL A 281 15.89 -4.61 19.11
C VAL A 281 15.51 -5.24 20.45
N VAL A 282 14.37 -4.86 21.03
CA VAL A 282 13.89 -5.49 22.27
C VAL A 282 13.54 -6.96 22.02
N ASN A 283 12.79 -7.26 20.95
CA ASN A 283 12.39 -8.64 20.63
C ASN A 283 13.59 -9.56 20.40
N GLU A 284 14.69 -9.05 19.84
CA GLU A 284 15.94 -9.82 19.65
C GLU A 284 16.55 -10.28 20.99
N VAL A 285 16.43 -9.47 22.06
CA VAL A 285 17.07 -9.75 23.36
C VAL A 285 16.13 -10.35 24.41
N ILE A 286 14.81 -10.36 24.17
CA ILE A 286 13.82 -10.99 25.05
C ILE A 286 14.20 -12.44 25.41
N PRO A 287 14.60 -13.32 24.46
CA PRO A 287 14.94 -14.71 24.79
C PRO A 287 16.07 -14.82 25.82
N GLN A 288 17.12 -14.00 25.68
CA GLN A 288 18.23 -13.97 26.63
C GLN A 288 17.75 -13.48 28.00
N ALA A 289 16.97 -12.40 28.04
CA ALA A 289 16.45 -11.85 29.29
C ALA A 289 15.54 -12.85 30.03
N LEU A 290 14.73 -13.62 29.30
CA LEU A 290 13.91 -14.69 29.86
C LEU A 290 14.76 -15.85 30.38
N GLY A 291 15.80 -16.26 29.65
CA GLY A 291 16.75 -17.28 30.11
C GLY A 291 17.50 -16.88 31.39
N ASP A 292 17.91 -15.61 31.50
CA ASP A 292 18.56 -15.09 32.71
C ASP A 292 17.59 -14.94 33.88
N THR A 293 16.37 -14.48 33.61
CA THR A 293 15.26 -14.44 34.58
C THR A 293 14.98 -15.84 35.12
N PHE A 294 14.96 -16.82 34.22
CA PHE A 294 14.79 -18.22 34.56
C PHE A 294 15.92 -18.72 35.47
N GLY A 295 17.17 -18.52 35.05
CA GLY A 295 18.35 -18.95 35.81
C GLY A 295 18.31 -18.43 37.25
N GLU A 296 17.91 -17.17 37.46
CA GLU A 296 17.87 -16.58 38.80
C GLU A 296 16.64 -17.00 39.61
N LEU A 297 15.44 -16.88 39.05
CA LEU A 297 14.20 -17.16 39.80
C LEU A 297 14.02 -18.65 40.13
N PHE A 298 14.55 -19.54 39.29
CA PHE A 298 14.40 -20.99 39.45
C PHE A 298 15.59 -21.66 40.17
N SER A 299 16.67 -20.92 40.46
CA SER A 299 17.81 -21.42 41.26
C SER A 299 17.60 -21.36 42.78
N PHE A 300 16.46 -20.87 43.25
CA PHE A 300 16.19 -20.61 44.67
C PHE A 300 16.17 -21.85 45.60
N ASN A 301 16.17 -23.08 45.06
CA ASN A 301 16.21 -24.33 45.84
C ASN A 301 17.50 -25.18 45.66
N ARG A 302 18.62 -24.56 45.23
CA ARG A 302 19.95 -25.21 45.02
C ARG A 302 19.99 -26.33 43.99
N ALA A 303 18.92 -26.58 43.22
CA ALA A 303 18.92 -27.58 42.17
C ALA A 303 18.41 -26.97 40.86
N SER A 304 19.23 -27.06 39.81
CA SER A 304 18.87 -26.63 38.45
C SER A 304 17.83 -27.57 37.81
N PHE A 305 17.12 -27.12 36.77
CA PHE A 305 16.21 -27.99 35.99
C PHE A 305 16.90 -29.27 35.50
N GLN A 306 18.16 -29.14 35.06
CA GLN A 306 18.97 -30.26 34.61
C GLN A 306 19.24 -31.27 35.73
N GLU A 307 19.53 -30.81 36.95
CA GLU A 307 19.68 -31.70 38.11
C GLU A 307 18.39 -32.43 38.46
N LEU A 308 17.24 -31.76 38.39
CA LEU A 308 15.95 -32.42 38.61
C LEU A 308 15.69 -33.51 37.56
N MET A 309 15.98 -33.23 36.29
CA MET A 309 15.89 -34.23 35.21
C MET A 309 16.85 -35.41 35.43
N ARG A 310 18.09 -35.17 35.89
CA ARG A 310 19.02 -36.24 36.26
C ARG A 310 18.49 -37.10 37.40
N MET A 311 17.91 -36.49 38.44
CA MET A 311 17.32 -37.22 39.57
C MET A 311 16.19 -38.13 39.10
N ILE A 312 15.29 -37.62 38.24
CA ILE A 312 14.16 -38.39 37.68
C ILE A 312 14.67 -39.54 36.80
N ARG A 313 15.60 -39.26 35.88
CA ARG A 313 16.16 -40.28 34.97
C ARG A 313 16.96 -41.35 35.71
N SER A 314 17.66 -41.00 36.78
CA SER A 314 18.38 -41.96 37.63
C SER A 314 17.41 -42.89 38.36
N GLN A 315 16.30 -42.34 38.87
CA GLN A 315 15.28 -43.12 39.57
C GLN A 315 14.51 -44.04 38.60
N LEU A 316 14.17 -43.56 37.40
CA LEU A 316 13.56 -44.39 36.36
C LEU A 316 14.46 -45.54 35.91
N LEU A 317 15.77 -45.33 35.84
CA LEU A 317 16.74 -46.40 35.56
C LEU A 317 16.70 -47.48 36.65
N ALA A 318 16.64 -47.09 37.92
CA ALA A 318 16.51 -48.03 39.04
C ALA A 318 15.22 -48.86 38.97
N GLU A 319 14.17 -48.32 38.33
CA GLU A 319 12.88 -48.98 38.08
C GLU A 319 12.85 -49.78 36.77
N GLY A 320 13.93 -49.76 35.98
CA GLY A 320 14.00 -50.43 34.67
C GLY A 320 13.10 -49.79 33.61
N ARG A 321 12.76 -48.51 33.77
CA ARG A 321 11.89 -47.76 32.86
C ARG A 321 12.68 -46.76 32.01
N SER A 322 12.23 -46.55 30.78
CA SER A 322 12.72 -45.49 29.89
C SER A 322 11.81 -44.27 29.95
N LEU A 323 12.34 -43.10 29.59
CA LEU A 323 11.60 -41.84 29.56
C LEU A 323 11.27 -41.49 28.10
N ILE A 324 10.00 -41.23 27.78
CA ILE A 324 9.59 -40.68 26.49
C ILE A 324 9.08 -39.26 26.70
N LEU A 325 9.76 -38.27 26.11
CA LEU A 325 9.40 -36.85 26.20
C LEU A 325 8.95 -36.31 24.85
N LEU A 326 7.68 -35.93 24.75
CA LEU A 326 7.05 -35.43 23.53
C LEU A 326 6.76 -33.93 23.67
N VAL A 327 7.50 -33.09 22.95
CA VAL A 327 7.35 -31.63 22.98
C VAL A 327 6.56 -31.17 21.77
N GLU A 328 5.37 -30.60 21.99
CA GLU A 328 4.43 -30.24 20.91
C GLU A 328 4.77 -28.97 20.14
N ASP A 329 5.51 -28.06 20.76
CA ASP A 329 6.04 -26.86 20.13
C ASP A 329 7.16 -26.25 20.99
N LEU A 330 8.39 -26.28 20.46
CA LEU A 330 9.57 -25.71 21.11
C LEU A 330 9.50 -24.18 21.20
N ALA A 331 8.93 -23.51 20.19
CA ALA A 331 8.86 -22.04 20.16
C ALA A 331 7.92 -21.51 21.25
N ALA A 332 6.90 -22.29 21.62
CA ALA A 332 5.99 -21.95 22.70
C ALA A 332 6.63 -22.06 24.10
N THR A 333 7.79 -22.72 24.21
CA THR A 333 8.59 -22.88 25.42
C THR A 333 9.88 -22.04 25.39
N SER A 334 9.89 -20.92 24.65
CA SER A 334 11.08 -20.10 24.37
C SER A 334 11.92 -19.69 25.60
N ALA A 335 11.29 -19.53 26.77
CA ALA A 335 11.98 -19.19 28.01
C ALA A 335 12.91 -20.30 28.54
N ILE A 336 12.70 -21.56 28.12
CA ILE A 336 13.38 -22.75 28.66
C ILE A 336 13.97 -23.64 27.57
N GLU A 337 13.94 -23.16 26.33
CA GLU A 337 14.34 -23.90 25.14
C GLU A 337 15.74 -24.50 25.30
N ASP A 338 16.74 -23.66 25.57
CA ASP A 338 18.16 -24.04 25.62
C ASP A 338 18.38 -25.08 26.74
N VAL A 339 17.81 -24.83 27.92
CA VAL A 339 17.92 -25.73 29.08
C VAL A 339 17.24 -27.08 28.82
N LEU A 340 16.08 -27.09 28.15
CA LEU A 340 15.38 -28.31 27.78
C LEU A 340 16.17 -29.12 26.75
N ILE A 341 16.72 -28.46 25.73
CA ILE A 341 17.58 -29.09 24.72
C ILE A 341 18.81 -29.72 25.38
N ASP A 342 19.48 -29.01 26.29
CA ASP A 342 20.66 -29.53 27.01
C ASP A 342 20.32 -30.79 27.82
N CYS A 343 19.15 -30.82 28.47
CA CYS A 343 18.67 -32.01 29.19
C CYS A 343 18.39 -33.19 28.24
N LEU A 344 17.86 -32.91 27.05
CA LEU A 344 17.57 -33.93 26.03
C LEU A 344 18.85 -34.47 25.35
N LEU A 345 19.92 -33.67 25.33
CA LEU A 345 21.21 -34.05 24.72
C LEU A 345 22.13 -34.80 25.69
N GLU A 346 21.81 -34.83 26.98
CA GLU A 346 22.63 -35.45 28.03
C GLU A 346 22.74 -36.98 27.87
N GLU A 347 23.98 -37.48 27.91
CA GLU A 347 24.30 -38.88 27.67
C GLU A 347 23.89 -39.78 28.84
N GLU A 348 23.47 -41.01 28.53
CA GLU A 348 23.03 -41.96 29.54
C GLU A 348 24.18 -42.76 30.18
N GLU A 349 25.36 -42.76 29.54
CA GLU A 349 26.56 -43.44 29.99
C GLU A 349 27.66 -42.45 30.37
N TYR A 350 28.26 -42.67 31.53
CA TYR A 350 29.45 -41.96 31.99
C TYR A 350 30.50 -42.99 32.40
N GLU A 351 31.73 -42.86 31.88
CA GLU A 351 32.83 -43.81 32.12
C GLU A 351 32.46 -45.28 31.85
N GLY A 352 31.64 -45.54 30.83
CA GLY A 352 31.19 -46.88 30.43
C GLY A 352 30.16 -47.53 31.37
N LYS A 353 29.62 -46.78 32.34
CA LYS A 353 28.49 -47.22 33.17
C LYS A 353 27.26 -46.40 32.85
N ARG A 354 26.12 -47.08 32.75
CA ARG A 354 24.83 -46.45 32.54
C ARG A 354 24.32 -45.86 33.85
N VAL A 355 24.20 -44.52 33.89
CA VAL A 355 23.85 -43.76 35.10
C VAL A 355 22.46 -43.15 35.00
N LEU A 356 21.95 -42.95 33.78
CA LEU A 356 20.62 -42.40 33.50
C LEU A 356 19.80 -43.38 32.64
N CYS A 357 18.47 -43.31 32.72
CA CYS A 357 17.59 -44.09 31.84
C CYS A 357 17.69 -43.61 30.37
N THR A 358 17.29 -44.48 29.43
CA THR A 358 17.14 -44.08 28.02
C THR A 358 16.08 -43.01 27.93
N LEU A 359 16.38 -41.97 27.15
CA LEU A 359 15.48 -40.87 26.86
C LEU A 359 15.17 -40.87 25.36
N HIS A 360 13.92 -41.10 25.02
CA HIS A 360 13.40 -40.96 23.67
C HIS A 360 12.64 -39.64 23.60
N SER A 361 12.89 -38.80 22.59
CA SER A 361 12.16 -37.55 22.50
C SER A 361 11.84 -37.11 21.08
N ILE A 362 10.67 -36.47 20.94
CA ILE A 362 10.27 -35.74 19.74
C ILE A 362 10.20 -34.27 20.13
N ILE A 363 10.82 -33.42 19.33
CA ILE A 363 10.74 -31.97 19.49
C ILE A 363 10.09 -31.41 18.24
N ALA A 364 8.83 -30.96 18.35
CA ALA A 364 8.19 -30.24 17.27
C ALA A 364 8.74 -28.81 17.19
N VAL A 365 9.17 -28.43 15.99
CA VAL A 365 9.80 -27.14 15.73
C VAL A 365 9.15 -26.46 14.53
N THR A 366 8.87 -25.17 14.67
CA THR A 366 8.31 -24.37 13.57
C THR A 366 9.43 -23.92 12.64
N GLU A 367 9.27 -24.21 11.35
CA GLU A 367 10.22 -23.86 10.31
C GLU A 367 10.45 -22.34 10.22
N GLY A 368 11.70 -21.92 9.99
CA GLY A 368 12.08 -20.51 9.86
C GLY A 368 12.25 -19.75 11.17
N HIS A 369 11.82 -20.31 12.31
CA HIS A 369 11.97 -19.68 13.62
C HIS A 369 13.44 -19.67 14.09
N ASP A 370 13.89 -18.57 14.69
CA ASP A 370 15.31 -18.36 15.02
C ASP A 370 15.81 -19.30 16.13
N SER A 371 14.92 -19.76 17.00
CA SER A 371 15.13 -20.85 17.96
C SER A 371 15.77 -22.09 17.30
N PHE A 372 15.16 -22.55 16.21
CA PHE A 372 15.62 -23.72 15.49
C PHE A 372 16.96 -23.48 14.82
N LYS A 373 17.15 -22.32 14.17
CA LYS A 373 18.40 -22.01 13.46
C LYS A 373 19.61 -22.07 14.40
N ARG A 374 19.46 -21.59 15.64
CA ARG A 374 20.51 -21.64 16.68
C ARG A 374 20.88 -23.08 17.05
N HIS A 375 19.90 -23.95 17.25
CA HIS A 375 20.12 -25.32 17.74
C HIS A 375 20.21 -26.39 16.66
N ARG A 376 19.92 -26.06 15.39
CA ARG A 376 19.85 -27.02 14.28
C ARG A 376 21.13 -27.83 14.13
N ASN A 377 22.30 -27.19 14.24
CA ASN A 377 23.58 -27.88 14.13
C ASN A 377 23.83 -28.85 15.30
N THR A 378 23.49 -28.43 16.52
CA THR A 378 23.67 -29.23 17.74
C THR A 378 22.71 -30.43 17.78
N LEU A 379 21.45 -30.21 17.41
CA LEU A 379 20.44 -31.28 17.32
C LEU A 379 20.72 -32.21 16.14
N GLY A 380 20.99 -31.67 14.96
CA GLY A 380 21.14 -32.44 13.72
C GLY A 380 22.33 -33.38 13.70
N THR A 381 23.48 -32.97 14.26
CA THR A 381 24.67 -33.84 14.37
C THR A 381 24.41 -35.09 15.23
N ARG A 382 23.50 -35.01 16.21
CA ARG A 382 23.19 -36.11 17.14
C ARG A 382 21.91 -36.88 16.80
N ALA A 383 20.93 -36.24 16.16
CA ALA A 383 19.63 -36.83 15.83
C ALA A 383 19.65 -37.73 14.57
N ARG A 384 20.70 -37.63 13.75
CA ARG A 384 20.89 -38.31 12.45
C ARG A 384 19.93 -37.87 11.33
N TYR A 385 18.66 -37.65 11.64
CA TYR A 385 17.62 -37.24 10.69
C TYR A 385 16.83 -36.03 11.16
N GLU A 386 16.43 -35.19 10.21
CA GLU A 386 15.37 -34.19 10.36
C GLU A 386 14.06 -34.75 9.78
N TRP A 387 12.96 -34.67 10.53
CA TRP A 387 11.65 -35.16 10.12
C TRP A 387 10.79 -33.98 9.72
N VAL A 388 10.62 -33.75 8.42
CA VAL A 388 9.90 -32.59 7.90
C VAL A 388 8.48 -32.99 7.50
N ILE A 389 7.47 -32.32 8.05
CA ILE A 389 6.10 -32.41 7.54
C ILE A 389 6.06 -31.61 6.25
N GLN A 390 5.92 -32.31 5.11
CA GLN A 390 5.81 -31.65 3.83
C GLN A 390 4.62 -30.69 3.84
N GLN A 391 4.88 -29.41 3.59
CA GLN A 391 3.88 -28.56 2.98
C GLN A 391 3.75 -29.05 1.54
N GLN A 392 2.65 -29.73 1.22
CA GLN A 392 2.48 -30.42 -0.06
C GLN A 392 2.17 -29.43 -1.19
N HIS A 393 3.13 -28.52 -1.47
CA HIS A 393 3.01 -27.43 -2.44
C HIS A 393 3.23 -27.85 -3.89
N ALA A 394 3.87 -28.99 -4.17
CA ALA A 394 4.54 -29.15 -5.48
C ALA A 394 4.45 -30.52 -6.18
N THR A 395 3.88 -31.57 -5.58
CA THR A 395 3.88 -32.91 -6.21
C THR A 395 2.50 -33.57 -6.35
N GLU A 396 1.48 -33.09 -5.64
CA GLU A 396 0.12 -33.60 -5.76
C GLU A 396 -0.67 -32.76 -6.76
N SER A 397 -1.42 -33.40 -7.67
CA SER A 397 -2.28 -32.66 -8.59
C SER A 397 -3.47 -32.03 -7.84
N ASP A 398 -3.99 -30.91 -8.35
CA ASP A 398 -5.16 -30.24 -7.76
C ASP A 398 -6.35 -31.19 -7.53
N ALA A 399 -6.55 -32.15 -8.44
CA ALA A 399 -7.59 -33.17 -8.32
C ALA A 399 -7.34 -34.13 -7.14
N ALA A 400 -6.10 -34.56 -6.93
CA ALA A 400 -5.74 -35.43 -5.82
C ALA A 400 -5.84 -34.70 -4.47
N LEU A 401 -5.42 -33.43 -4.40
CA LEU A 401 -5.60 -32.59 -3.21
C LEU A 401 -7.08 -32.38 -2.87
N LYS A 402 -7.91 -32.02 -3.86
CA LYS A 402 -9.36 -31.90 -3.65
C LYS A 402 -9.98 -33.20 -3.14
N LYS A 403 -9.61 -34.35 -3.72
CA LYS A 403 -10.06 -35.67 -3.24
C LYS A 403 -9.63 -35.93 -1.79
N ARG A 404 -8.39 -35.59 -1.44
CA ARG A 404 -7.86 -35.71 -0.08
C ARG A 404 -8.65 -34.86 0.91
N VAL A 405 -8.98 -33.62 0.55
CA VAL A 405 -9.84 -32.74 1.39
C VAL A 405 -11.25 -33.31 1.53
N VAL A 406 -11.83 -33.90 0.48
CA VAL A 406 -13.13 -34.59 0.57
C VAL A 406 -13.07 -35.74 1.59
N ASP A 407 -12.02 -36.55 1.56
CA ASP A 407 -11.84 -37.63 2.55
C ASP A 407 -11.64 -37.10 3.97
N PHE A 408 -10.88 -36.02 4.11
CA PHE A 408 -10.69 -35.31 5.38
C PHE A 408 -12.02 -34.78 5.94
N CYS A 409 -12.81 -34.07 5.13
CA CYS A 409 -14.13 -33.58 5.50
C CYS A 409 -15.08 -34.72 5.88
N GLY A 410 -15.06 -35.82 5.13
CA GLY A 410 -15.86 -37.01 5.43
C GLY A 410 -15.60 -37.60 6.82
N ARG A 411 -14.33 -37.70 7.24
CA ARG A 411 -13.97 -38.21 8.59
C ARG A 411 -14.48 -37.29 9.70
N TYR A 412 -14.32 -35.97 9.57
CA TYR A 412 -14.79 -35.02 10.57
C TYR A 412 -16.32 -34.96 10.65
N LEU A 413 -17.02 -35.02 9.51
CA LEU A 413 -18.47 -35.15 9.48
C LEU A 413 -18.92 -36.44 10.20
N ASN A 414 -18.25 -37.57 9.92
CA ASN A 414 -18.56 -38.84 10.59
C ASN A 414 -18.38 -38.75 12.11
N ALA A 415 -17.25 -38.18 12.56
CA ALA A 415 -16.96 -37.98 13.98
C ALA A 415 -17.99 -37.06 14.66
N ALA A 416 -18.37 -35.96 14.00
CA ALA A 416 -19.38 -35.03 14.51
C ALA A 416 -20.79 -35.65 14.57
N ARG A 417 -21.14 -36.59 13.68
CA ARG A 417 -22.43 -37.30 13.76
C ARG A 417 -22.49 -38.32 14.89
N HIS A 418 -21.39 -39.02 15.18
CA HIS A 418 -21.27 -39.88 16.37
C HIS A 418 -21.27 -39.07 17.68
N GLY A 419 -20.57 -37.93 17.70
CA GLY A 419 -20.41 -37.09 18.89
C GLY A 419 -19.34 -37.62 19.87
N ALA A 420 -18.87 -36.74 20.74
CA ALA A 420 -17.72 -37.00 21.63
C ALA A 420 -17.92 -38.23 22.54
N VAL A 421 -19.11 -38.37 23.15
CA VAL A 421 -19.42 -39.44 24.09
C VAL A 421 -19.45 -40.81 23.42
N ALA A 422 -19.96 -40.91 22.20
CA ALA A 422 -19.98 -42.17 21.48
C ALA A 422 -18.56 -42.59 21.07
N LEU A 423 -17.75 -41.64 20.60
CA LEU A 423 -16.36 -41.87 20.22
C LEU A 423 -15.50 -42.35 21.40
N GLU A 424 -15.72 -41.81 22.60
CA GLU A 424 -15.04 -42.26 23.82
C GLU A 424 -15.43 -43.70 24.19
N LYS A 425 -16.72 -44.05 24.11
CA LYS A 425 -17.19 -45.43 24.31
C LYS A 425 -16.54 -46.40 23.31
N TYR A 426 -16.49 -46.03 22.02
CA TYR A 426 -15.81 -46.83 21.01
C TYR A 426 -14.34 -47.01 21.36
N HIS A 427 -13.65 -45.94 21.75
CA HIS A 427 -12.24 -45.99 22.11
C HIS A 427 -11.97 -46.96 23.27
N HIS A 428 -12.80 -46.97 24.31
CA HIS A 428 -12.67 -47.89 25.45
C HIS A 428 -12.97 -49.36 25.11
N GLN A 429 -13.75 -49.62 24.06
CA GLN A 429 -14.12 -50.98 23.63
C GLN A 429 -13.10 -51.61 22.67
N GLN A 430 -12.05 -50.90 22.25
CA GLN A 430 -11.04 -51.43 21.34
C GLN A 430 -9.89 -52.14 22.09
N ASP A 431 -9.50 -53.32 21.60
CA ASP A 431 -8.30 -54.03 22.05
C ASP A 431 -7.01 -53.29 21.65
N GLY A 432 -5.99 -53.35 22.51
CA GLY A 432 -4.78 -52.52 22.46
C GLY A 432 -3.92 -52.64 21.19
N GLN A 433 -4.03 -53.72 20.40
CA GLN A 433 -3.07 -53.99 19.31
C GLN A 433 -3.40 -53.37 17.94
N ARG A 434 -4.67 -53.13 17.60
CA ARG A 434 -5.05 -52.55 16.29
C ARG A 434 -6.24 -51.61 16.43
N TYR A 435 -6.05 -50.36 16.06
CA TYR A 435 -7.17 -49.42 15.92
C TYR A 435 -8.10 -49.91 14.82
N ARG A 436 -9.37 -50.10 15.15
CA ARG A 436 -10.40 -50.30 14.12
C ARG A 436 -10.91 -48.93 13.72
N ASP A 437 -11.06 -48.73 12.42
CA ASP A 437 -11.71 -47.54 11.90
C ASP A 437 -13.12 -47.43 12.47
N ILE A 438 -13.54 -46.21 12.76
CA ILE A 438 -14.87 -45.96 13.32
C ILE A 438 -15.91 -46.27 12.23
N PRO A 439 -16.99 -46.97 12.57
CA PRO A 439 -18.04 -47.26 11.61
C PRO A 439 -18.62 -45.97 11.02
N VAL A 440 -19.02 -46.03 9.75
CA VAL A 440 -19.77 -44.95 9.12
C VAL A 440 -21.06 -44.75 9.90
N TRP A 441 -21.29 -43.53 10.37
CA TRP A 441 -22.52 -43.15 11.05
C TRP A 441 -23.68 -43.20 10.07
N GLN A 442 -24.78 -43.81 10.50
CA GLN A 442 -25.96 -44.05 9.69
C GLN A 442 -27.22 -43.82 10.53
N ASP A 443 -28.20 -43.16 9.93
CA ASP A 443 -29.56 -43.08 10.43
C ASP A 443 -30.43 -44.11 9.67
N GLN A 444 -30.90 -45.12 10.40
CA GLN A 444 -31.65 -46.24 9.83
C GLN A 444 -32.99 -45.77 9.23
N GLU A 445 -33.64 -44.77 9.82
CA GLU A 445 -34.91 -44.24 9.34
C GLU A 445 -34.76 -43.57 7.97
N ILE A 446 -33.62 -42.91 7.73
CA ILE A 446 -33.32 -42.26 6.44
C ILE A 446 -32.92 -43.29 5.39
N LEU A 447 -32.15 -44.32 5.77
CA LEU A 447 -31.71 -45.37 4.84
C LEU A 447 -32.86 -46.27 4.37
N GLU A 448 -33.84 -46.53 5.23
CA GLU A 448 -35.03 -47.32 4.91
C GLU A 448 -36.11 -46.50 4.17
N ASN A 449 -35.98 -45.18 4.13
CA ASN A 449 -36.92 -44.30 3.45
C ASN A 449 -36.62 -44.21 1.94
N GLU A 450 -37.56 -44.69 1.13
CA GLU A 450 -37.47 -44.72 -0.34
C GLU A 450 -37.26 -43.33 -0.99
N SER A 451 -37.67 -42.25 -0.33
CA SER A 451 -37.51 -40.88 -0.83
C SER A 451 -36.24 -40.18 -0.33
N ALA A 452 -35.83 -40.43 0.92
CA ALA A 452 -34.71 -39.71 1.53
C ALA A 452 -33.34 -40.35 1.22
N ALA A 453 -33.27 -41.68 1.07
CA ALA A 453 -32.03 -42.38 0.77
C ALA A 453 -31.40 -41.95 -0.59
N PRO A 454 -32.15 -41.82 -1.70
CA PRO A 454 -31.61 -41.29 -2.97
C PRO A 454 -31.12 -39.84 -2.85
N VAL A 455 -31.84 -39.01 -2.07
CA VAL A 455 -31.44 -37.61 -1.82
C VAL A 455 -30.11 -37.58 -1.08
N LEU A 456 -29.91 -38.40 -0.04
CA LEU A 456 -28.62 -38.49 0.65
C LEU A 456 -27.49 -38.94 -0.30
N ALA A 457 -27.76 -39.93 -1.15
CA ALA A 457 -26.80 -40.45 -2.11
C ALA A 457 -26.36 -39.38 -3.14
N SER A 458 -27.25 -38.44 -3.49
CA SER A 458 -26.94 -37.35 -4.43
C SER A 458 -25.81 -36.42 -3.97
N PHE A 459 -25.65 -36.24 -2.66
CA PHE A 459 -24.56 -35.45 -2.09
C PHE A 459 -23.21 -36.19 -2.14
N GLY A 460 -23.20 -37.48 -2.46
CA GLY A 460 -22.00 -38.29 -2.57
C GLY A 460 -21.36 -38.64 -1.22
N CYS A 461 -20.28 -39.42 -1.31
CA CYS A 461 -19.53 -39.94 -0.17
C CYS A 461 -18.02 -39.74 -0.38
N SER A 462 -17.28 -39.70 0.74
CA SER A 462 -15.81 -39.84 0.71
C SER A 462 -15.37 -41.24 0.24
N SER A 463 -14.08 -41.42 -0.06
CA SER A 463 -13.49 -42.73 -0.44
C SER A 463 -13.68 -43.81 0.63
N TYR A 464 -13.93 -43.41 1.88
CA TYR A 464 -14.21 -44.30 3.02
C TYR A 464 -15.70 -44.53 3.27
N GLY A 465 -16.58 -44.04 2.38
CA GLY A 465 -18.03 -44.23 2.47
C GLY A 465 -18.76 -43.25 3.40
N HIS A 466 -18.08 -42.24 3.96
CA HIS A 466 -18.76 -41.22 4.79
C HIS A 466 -19.61 -40.28 3.92
N PRO A 467 -20.93 -40.13 4.20
CA PRO A 467 -21.79 -39.19 3.46
C PRO A 467 -21.35 -37.73 3.66
N LEU A 468 -21.34 -36.94 2.59
CA LEU A 468 -20.78 -35.58 2.58
C LEU A 468 -21.79 -34.47 2.94
N PHE A 469 -23.08 -34.80 3.01
CA PHE A 469 -24.14 -33.85 3.35
C PHE A 469 -23.79 -33.01 4.60
N PRO A 470 -23.91 -31.67 4.56
CA PRO A 470 -24.62 -30.85 3.55
C PRO A 470 -23.81 -30.45 2.31
N PHE A 471 -22.59 -30.95 2.17
CA PHE A 471 -21.74 -30.69 1.02
C PHE A 471 -21.83 -31.82 0.00
N ASN A 472 -21.30 -31.56 -1.19
CA ASN A 472 -20.94 -32.57 -2.18
C ASN A 472 -19.47 -32.37 -2.61
N PRO A 473 -18.86 -33.28 -3.39
CA PRO A 473 -17.47 -33.13 -3.81
C PRO A 473 -17.19 -31.82 -4.55
N ALA A 474 -18.14 -31.32 -5.33
CA ALA A 474 -18.03 -30.03 -6.03
C ALA A 474 -18.00 -28.84 -5.06
N ALA A 475 -18.88 -28.80 -4.05
CA ALA A 475 -18.91 -27.77 -3.02
C ALA A 475 -17.61 -27.73 -2.22
N ILE A 476 -17.11 -28.89 -1.78
CA ILE A 476 -15.80 -28.97 -1.10
C ILE A 476 -14.70 -28.48 -2.04
N GLY A 477 -14.73 -28.85 -3.32
CA GLY A 477 -13.78 -28.37 -4.33
C GLY A 477 -13.77 -26.85 -4.47
N GLN A 478 -14.93 -26.19 -4.52
CA GLN A 478 -15.05 -24.74 -4.62
C GLN A 478 -14.58 -24.01 -3.35
N LEU A 479 -14.89 -24.58 -2.17
CA LEU A 479 -14.40 -24.07 -0.89
C LEU A 479 -12.87 -24.22 -0.76
N VAL A 480 -12.30 -25.31 -1.28
CA VAL A 480 -10.84 -25.47 -1.36
C VAL A 480 -10.22 -24.39 -2.26
N GLU A 481 -10.80 -24.12 -3.43
CA GLU A 481 -10.30 -23.05 -4.32
C GLU A 481 -10.37 -21.67 -3.67
N ARG A 482 -11.37 -21.43 -2.82
CA ARG A 482 -11.54 -20.17 -2.12
C ARG A 482 -10.57 -19.98 -0.95
N HIS A 483 -10.48 -20.98 -0.05
CA HIS A 483 -9.80 -20.81 1.24
C HIS A 483 -8.39 -21.43 1.29
N CYS A 484 -8.03 -22.27 0.31
CA CYS A 484 -6.75 -22.99 0.28
C CYS A 484 -5.81 -22.53 -0.85
N ARG A 485 -6.20 -21.53 -1.66
CA ARG A 485 -5.37 -21.01 -2.76
C ARG A 485 -4.45 -19.89 -2.29
N VAL A 486 -3.15 -20.07 -2.45
CA VAL A 486 -2.10 -19.08 -2.13
C VAL A 486 -1.55 -18.50 -3.44
N LYS A 487 -1.39 -17.16 -3.52
CA LYS A 487 -1.08 -16.41 -4.76
C LYS A 487 0.12 -16.95 -5.54
N ASP A 488 1.16 -17.43 -4.84
CA ASP A 488 2.42 -17.87 -5.45
C ASP A 488 2.62 -19.39 -5.50
N GLN A 489 1.76 -20.16 -4.81
CA GLN A 489 1.96 -21.62 -4.58
C GLN A 489 0.79 -22.48 -5.06
N GLY A 490 -0.29 -21.89 -5.57
CA GLY A 490 -1.47 -22.65 -6.00
C GLY A 490 -2.29 -23.17 -4.82
N LEU A 491 -2.86 -24.37 -4.95
CA LEU A 491 -3.64 -25.00 -3.88
C LEU A 491 -2.73 -25.61 -2.81
N VAL A 492 -2.92 -25.19 -1.57
CA VAL A 492 -2.13 -25.64 -0.42
C VAL A 492 -3.02 -26.33 0.59
N TYR A 493 -2.67 -27.57 0.97
CA TYR A 493 -3.40 -28.30 2.00
C TYR A 493 -3.02 -27.77 3.40
N ILE A 494 -3.91 -26.97 4.00
CA ILE A 494 -3.77 -26.42 5.35
C ILE A 494 -4.94 -26.90 6.22
N PRO A 495 -4.79 -28.00 7.01
CA PRO A 495 -5.85 -28.59 7.81
C PRO A 495 -6.61 -27.59 8.68
N ARG A 496 -5.89 -26.67 9.35
CA ARG A 496 -6.51 -25.67 10.24
C ARG A 496 -7.49 -24.77 9.50
N ASN A 497 -7.14 -24.32 8.30
CA ASN A 497 -8.01 -23.49 7.47
C ASN A 497 -9.21 -24.31 6.95
N ILE A 498 -8.97 -25.54 6.50
CA ILE A 498 -10.04 -26.46 6.06
C ILE A 498 -11.05 -26.69 7.20
N LEU A 499 -10.57 -26.99 8.40
CA LEU A 499 -11.45 -27.22 9.56
C LEU A 499 -12.26 -25.98 9.93
N ARG A 500 -11.63 -24.81 9.95
CA ARG A 500 -12.31 -23.56 10.31
C ARG A 500 -13.34 -23.15 9.26
N GLU A 501 -12.87 -22.96 8.03
CA GLU A 501 -13.61 -22.27 6.96
C GLU A 501 -14.56 -23.22 6.22
N ILE A 502 -14.18 -24.49 5.99
CA ILE A 502 -14.97 -25.42 5.17
C ILE A 502 -15.98 -26.21 6.02
N LEU A 503 -15.63 -26.55 7.26
CA LEU A 503 -16.47 -27.38 8.13
C LEU A 503 -17.09 -26.60 9.28
N ARG A 504 -16.27 -26.12 10.22
CA ARG A 504 -16.72 -25.64 11.53
C ARG A 504 -17.66 -24.44 11.40
N GLU A 505 -17.27 -23.41 10.66
CA GLU A 505 -18.10 -22.22 10.48
C GLU A 505 -19.39 -22.54 9.71
N PRO A 506 -19.35 -23.16 8.52
CA PRO A 506 -20.55 -23.51 7.79
C PRO A 506 -21.55 -24.37 8.57
N LEU A 507 -21.08 -25.45 9.21
CA LEU A 507 -21.94 -26.39 9.92
C LEU A 507 -22.58 -25.75 11.17
N LYS A 508 -21.88 -24.82 11.82
CA LYS A 508 -22.36 -24.09 12.99
C LYS A 508 -23.36 -23.00 12.63
N TYR A 509 -23.06 -22.17 11.63
CA TYR A 509 -23.88 -21.00 11.32
C TYR A 509 -25.13 -21.33 10.50
N TYR A 510 -25.07 -22.32 9.61
CA TYR A 510 -26.14 -22.54 8.63
C TYR A 510 -27.14 -23.65 8.96
N ARG A 511 -26.96 -24.40 10.07
CA ARG A 511 -27.92 -25.43 10.50
C ARG A 511 -29.35 -24.89 10.60
N GLN A 512 -29.54 -23.77 11.30
CA GLN A 512 -30.86 -23.18 11.46
C GLN A 512 -31.43 -22.64 10.13
N SER A 513 -30.57 -22.11 9.26
CA SER A 513 -30.98 -21.66 7.92
C SER A 513 -31.49 -22.83 7.07
N TYR A 514 -30.81 -23.98 7.14
CA TYR A 514 -31.21 -25.21 6.47
C TYR A 514 -32.54 -25.74 7.01
N LEU A 515 -32.72 -25.84 8.34
CA LEU A 515 -33.99 -26.26 8.96
C LEU A 515 -35.16 -25.36 8.55
N ASN A 516 -34.90 -24.07 8.33
CA ASN A 516 -35.89 -23.09 7.88
C ASN A 516 -36.10 -23.05 6.35
N GLY A 517 -35.41 -23.90 5.56
CA GLY A 517 -35.50 -23.92 4.09
C GLY A 517 -34.86 -22.70 3.38
N LYS A 518 -33.99 -21.96 4.08
CA LYS A 518 -33.34 -20.73 3.59
C LYS A 518 -31.88 -20.92 3.16
N PHE A 519 -31.36 -22.15 3.26
CA PHE A 519 -30.01 -22.51 2.81
C PHE A 519 -30.00 -22.92 1.33
N PRO A 520 -28.96 -22.63 0.53
CA PRO A 520 -27.84 -21.73 0.83
C PRO A 520 -28.26 -20.25 0.85
N PRO A 521 -27.56 -19.39 1.61
CA PRO A 521 -27.76 -17.93 1.57
C PRO A 521 -27.25 -17.32 0.25
N SER A 522 -27.61 -16.06 -0.03
CA SER A 522 -27.03 -15.32 -1.15
C SER A 522 -25.54 -15.05 -0.93
N LYS A 523 -24.74 -15.15 -2.00
CA LYS A 523 -23.28 -14.95 -2.00
C LYS A 523 -22.56 -15.81 -0.94
N TYR A 524 -22.94 -17.08 -0.83
CA TYR A 524 -22.31 -18.02 0.10
C TYR A 524 -20.79 -18.02 -0.04
N GLU A 525 -20.09 -17.82 1.09
CA GLU A 525 -18.62 -17.68 1.18
C GLU A 525 -18.01 -16.66 0.20
N SER A 526 -18.78 -15.66 -0.23
CA SER A 526 -18.39 -14.66 -1.24
C SER A 526 -17.92 -15.24 -2.58
N ILE A 527 -18.33 -16.49 -2.89
CA ILE A 527 -18.04 -17.14 -4.17
C ILE A 527 -19.01 -16.61 -5.22
N VAL A 528 -18.46 -16.07 -6.31
CA VAL A 528 -19.24 -15.48 -7.41
C VAL A 528 -19.53 -16.53 -8.47
N CYS A 529 -20.81 -16.67 -8.83
CA CYS A 529 -21.27 -17.57 -9.88
C CYS A 529 -20.70 -17.16 -11.26
N ASN A 530 -20.41 -18.12 -12.12
CA ASN A 530 -19.95 -17.90 -13.49
C ASN A 530 -20.97 -17.03 -14.25
N GLN A 531 -20.47 -16.11 -15.08
CA GLN A 531 -21.30 -15.16 -15.82
C GLN A 531 -22.29 -15.84 -16.76
N GLU A 532 -21.88 -16.92 -17.43
CA GLU A 532 -22.77 -17.68 -18.29
C GLU A 532 -23.95 -18.26 -17.49
N LEU A 533 -23.67 -18.79 -16.29
CA LEU A 533 -24.69 -19.32 -15.38
C LEU A 533 -25.57 -18.21 -14.82
N GLN A 534 -25.02 -17.04 -14.48
CA GLN A 534 -25.79 -15.88 -14.02
C GLN A 534 -26.74 -15.37 -15.11
N LEU A 535 -26.30 -15.33 -16.37
CA LEU A 535 -27.13 -14.95 -17.50
C LEU A 535 -28.24 -15.98 -17.74
N ARG A 536 -27.94 -17.29 -17.68
CA ARG A 536 -28.96 -18.36 -17.76
C ARG A 536 -30.04 -18.20 -16.67
N VAL A 537 -29.64 -17.92 -15.42
CA VAL A 537 -30.59 -17.66 -14.31
C VAL A 537 -31.46 -16.42 -14.56
N ARG A 538 -30.89 -15.35 -15.16
CA ARG A 538 -31.63 -14.12 -15.50
C ARG A 538 -32.65 -14.35 -16.62
N VAL A 539 -32.27 -15.10 -17.67
CA VAL A 539 -33.13 -15.39 -18.83
C VAL A 539 -34.33 -16.26 -18.43
N GLU A 540 -34.11 -17.27 -17.59
CA GLU A 540 -35.16 -18.21 -17.15
C GLU A 540 -36.13 -17.61 -16.10
N GLY A 541 -35.91 -16.36 -15.65
CA GLY A 541 -36.84 -15.67 -14.75
C GLY A 541 -37.03 -16.34 -13.39
N ILE A 542 -35.98 -16.99 -12.86
CA ILE A 542 -36.07 -17.85 -11.69
C ILE A 542 -36.29 -17.06 -10.39
N SER A 543 -37.16 -17.57 -9.53
CA SER A 543 -37.39 -17.01 -8.18
C SER A 543 -36.15 -17.17 -7.30
N GLN A 544 -35.79 -16.11 -6.57
CA GLN A 544 -34.61 -16.06 -5.68
C GLN A 544 -33.26 -16.27 -6.41
N PRO A 545 -32.96 -15.47 -7.45
CA PRO A 545 -31.81 -15.68 -8.33
C PRO A 545 -30.47 -15.67 -7.59
N GLU A 546 -30.34 -14.89 -6.51
CA GLU A 546 -29.11 -14.83 -5.72
C GLU A 546 -28.77 -16.13 -4.98
N ARG A 547 -29.79 -16.86 -4.49
CA ARG A 547 -29.61 -18.16 -3.82
C ARG A 547 -29.30 -19.25 -4.84
N VAL A 548 -29.97 -19.23 -5.99
CA VAL A 548 -29.70 -20.15 -7.10
C VAL A 548 -28.27 -19.95 -7.62
N ASN A 549 -27.84 -18.70 -7.78
CA ASN A 549 -26.44 -18.39 -8.14
C ASN A 549 -25.44 -18.98 -7.14
N SER A 550 -25.76 -18.93 -5.84
CA SER A 550 -24.90 -19.52 -4.81
C SER A 550 -24.89 -21.05 -4.88
N LEU A 551 -26.03 -21.67 -5.17
CA LEU A 551 -26.16 -23.11 -5.38
C LEU A 551 -25.29 -23.58 -6.56
N LEU A 552 -25.41 -22.91 -7.71
CA LEU A 552 -24.68 -23.22 -8.94
C LEU A 552 -23.18 -22.98 -8.79
N ALA A 553 -22.80 -21.88 -8.14
CA ALA A 553 -21.40 -21.53 -7.91
C ALA A 553 -20.68 -22.55 -7.03
N VAL A 554 -21.36 -23.11 -6.02
CA VAL A 554 -20.70 -23.94 -4.99
C VAL A 554 -20.99 -25.41 -5.22
N TRP A 555 -22.26 -25.83 -5.18
CA TRP A 555 -22.64 -27.25 -5.36
C TRP A 555 -22.64 -27.71 -6.82
N GLY A 556 -22.80 -26.78 -7.78
CA GLY A 556 -22.64 -27.04 -9.23
C GLY A 556 -21.22 -26.91 -9.74
N GLY A 557 -20.24 -26.64 -8.84
CA GLY A 557 -18.83 -26.57 -9.20
C GLY A 557 -18.46 -25.36 -10.08
N ASN A 558 -19.34 -24.36 -10.20
CA ASN A 558 -19.15 -23.14 -10.99
C ASN A 558 -18.78 -23.36 -12.47
N SER A 559 -19.21 -24.50 -13.04
CA SER A 559 -18.92 -24.88 -14.42
C SER A 559 -20.20 -24.91 -15.25
N ALA A 560 -20.09 -24.63 -16.56
CA ALA A 560 -21.23 -24.71 -17.48
C ALA A 560 -21.86 -26.12 -17.53
N SER A 561 -21.05 -27.16 -17.31
CA SER A 561 -21.48 -28.56 -17.27
C SER A 561 -22.28 -28.96 -16.01
N LEU A 562 -22.30 -28.12 -14.97
CA LEU A 562 -22.97 -28.35 -13.69
C LEU A 562 -22.72 -29.75 -13.07
N THR A 563 -21.56 -30.33 -13.35
CA THR A 563 -21.19 -31.68 -12.95
C THR A 563 -21.21 -31.82 -11.42
N GLY A 564 -22.21 -32.56 -10.92
CA GLY A 564 -22.40 -32.81 -9.48
C GLY A 564 -23.63 -32.16 -8.84
N LEU A 565 -24.39 -31.34 -9.58
CA LEU A 565 -25.70 -30.84 -9.15
C LEU A 565 -26.81 -31.67 -9.80
N ASN A 566 -27.77 -32.14 -8.99
CA ASN A 566 -28.96 -32.84 -9.49
C ASN A 566 -30.25 -32.20 -8.95
N SER A 567 -31.39 -32.64 -9.48
CA SER A 567 -32.71 -32.14 -9.06
C SER A 567 -33.01 -32.38 -7.57
N ASP A 568 -32.43 -33.44 -6.98
CA ASP A 568 -32.67 -33.80 -5.58
C ASP A 568 -31.94 -32.85 -4.61
N ILE A 569 -30.71 -32.44 -4.91
CA ILE A 569 -29.99 -31.39 -4.16
C ILE A 569 -30.78 -30.07 -4.21
N CYS A 570 -31.26 -29.68 -5.40
CA CYS A 570 -32.08 -28.47 -5.57
C CYS A 570 -33.36 -28.53 -4.72
N ARG A 571 -34.04 -29.68 -4.69
CA ARG A 571 -35.28 -29.89 -3.91
C ARG A 571 -35.01 -29.88 -2.41
N GLU A 572 -33.94 -30.54 -1.94
CA GLU A 572 -33.58 -30.62 -0.51
C GLU A 572 -33.25 -29.23 0.07
N PHE A 573 -32.64 -28.35 -0.73
CA PHE A 573 -32.39 -26.95 -0.34
C PHE A 573 -33.57 -25.99 -0.59
N GLY A 574 -34.73 -26.50 -1.00
CA GLY A 574 -35.94 -25.70 -1.22
C GLY A 574 -35.87 -24.78 -2.45
N LEU A 575 -35.01 -25.11 -3.42
CA LEU A 575 -34.79 -24.39 -4.67
C LEU A 575 -35.25 -25.24 -5.88
N SER A 576 -36.44 -25.83 -5.81
CA SER A 576 -36.97 -26.73 -6.85
C SER A 576 -37.01 -26.11 -8.25
N HIS A 577 -37.19 -24.79 -8.36
CA HIS A 577 -37.17 -24.07 -9.64
C HIS A 577 -35.80 -24.07 -10.32
N ALA A 578 -34.71 -24.24 -9.57
CA ALA A 578 -33.37 -24.36 -10.14
C ALA A 578 -33.17 -25.69 -10.90
N ALA A 579 -34.02 -26.70 -10.66
CA ALA A 579 -33.96 -27.96 -11.39
C ALA A 579 -34.29 -27.78 -12.89
N ALA A 580 -35.05 -26.73 -13.27
CA ALA A 580 -35.34 -26.42 -14.67
C ALA A 580 -34.06 -26.12 -15.48
N LEU A 581 -33.04 -25.56 -14.83
CA LEU A 581 -31.73 -25.26 -15.46
C LEU A 581 -30.92 -26.51 -15.82
N LEU A 582 -31.25 -27.66 -15.22
CA LEU A 582 -30.55 -28.92 -15.45
C LEU A 582 -31.15 -29.71 -16.64
N SER A 583 -32.36 -29.34 -17.09
CA SER A 583 -33.11 -30.09 -18.11
C SER A 583 -32.69 -29.82 -19.55
N ASN A 584 -31.93 -28.74 -19.81
CA ASN A 584 -31.52 -28.36 -21.18
C ASN A 584 -30.28 -29.11 -21.69
N ASP A 585 -29.66 -29.98 -20.89
CA ASP A 585 -28.45 -30.76 -21.27
C ASP A 585 -28.76 -32.21 -21.68
N GLN A 586 -30.03 -32.64 -21.69
CA GLN A 586 -30.43 -33.99 -22.14
C GLN A 586 -31.31 -33.94 -23.41
N GLY A 587 -30.76 -33.45 -24.51
CA GLY A 587 -31.35 -33.58 -25.85
C GLY A 587 -30.77 -34.77 -26.61
N GLY A 588 -31.08 -35.99 -26.19
CA GLY A 588 -30.69 -37.23 -26.86
C GLY A 588 -31.89 -38.14 -27.13
N ASN A 589 -32.37 -38.11 -28.38
CA ASN A 589 -33.24 -39.08 -29.06
C ASN A 589 -34.50 -39.60 -28.33
N THR A 590 -35.65 -39.02 -28.71
CA THR A 590 -36.84 -39.82 -29.01
C THR A 590 -37.23 -39.57 -30.46
N VAL A 591 -36.97 -40.59 -31.28
CA VAL A 591 -37.50 -40.73 -32.63
C VAL A 591 -39.01 -40.89 -32.52
N ASP A 592 -39.78 -39.98 -33.11
CA ASP A 592 -41.09 -40.29 -33.62
C ASP A 592 -41.12 -39.87 -35.10
N ASP A 593 -41.36 -40.89 -35.92
CA ASP A 593 -41.69 -40.83 -37.34
C ASP A 593 -42.88 -39.88 -37.56
N ASP A 594 -42.72 -38.90 -38.46
CA ASP A 594 -43.71 -38.77 -39.52
C ASP A 594 -43.14 -38.01 -40.72
N ASN A 595 -43.30 -38.65 -41.88
CA ASN A 595 -42.97 -38.15 -43.20
C ASN A 595 -43.85 -36.94 -43.53
N ASP A 596 -43.25 -35.85 -44.04
CA ASP A 596 -43.76 -35.34 -45.31
C ASP A 596 -42.69 -34.60 -46.13
N LYS A 597 -42.68 -34.95 -47.41
CA LYS A 597 -41.74 -34.48 -48.43
C LYS A 597 -42.21 -33.15 -49.00
N HIS A 598 -41.32 -32.17 -49.04
CA HIS A 598 -41.26 -31.24 -50.17
C HIS A 598 -39.81 -30.82 -50.46
N GLU A 599 -39.27 -31.36 -51.56
CA GLU A 599 -38.22 -30.72 -52.38
C GLU A 599 -38.75 -29.32 -52.80
N VAL A 600 -37.93 -28.26 -52.85
CA VAL A 600 -37.09 -27.90 -53.99
C VAL A 600 -35.95 -26.95 -53.56
N SER A 601 -34.76 -27.28 -54.09
CA SER A 601 -33.48 -26.57 -54.29
C SER A 601 -33.37 -25.06 -54.03
N ASP A 602 -32.28 -24.66 -53.35
CA ASP A 602 -31.11 -24.10 -54.05
C ASP A 602 -29.82 -24.32 -53.26
N VAL A 603 -28.79 -24.72 -54.00
CA VAL A 603 -27.45 -25.07 -53.52
C VAL A 603 -26.69 -23.80 -53.16
N VAL A 604 -26.36 -23.65 -51.89
CA VAL A 604 -25.17 -22.92 -51.44
C VAL A 604 -24.31 -23.94 -50.73
N GLU A 605 -23.14 -24.23 -51.29
CA GLU A 605 -22.06 -24.93 -50.59
C GLU A 605 -21.76 -24.14 -49.31
N ILE A 606 -22.23 -24.63 -48.17
CA ILE A 606 -21.69 -24.28 -46.87
C ILE A 606 -20.60 -25.31 -46.63
N GLU A 607 -19.35 -24.85 -46.73
CA GLU A 607 -18.19 -25.58 -46.25
C GLU A 607 -18.48 -26.03 -44.81
N GLU A 608 -18.27 -27.32 -44.54
CA GLU A 608 -18.21 -27.86 -43.20
C GLU A 608 -17.18 -27.05 -42.41
N ASP A 609 -17.61 -26.28 -41.40
CA ASP A 609 -16.67 -25.70 -40.45
C ASP A 609 -16.93 -26.17 -39.01
N ASN A 610 -15.83 -26.58 -38.40
CA ASN A 610 -15.72 -27.44 -37.26
C ASN A 610 -16.28 -26.83 -35.98
N ASN A 611 -17.18 -27.58 -35.34
CA ASN A 611 -17.59 -27.36 -33.96
C ASN A 611 -16.43 -27.74 -32.99
N SER A 612 -15.52 -26.80 -32.77
CA SER A 612 -14.64 -26.77 -31.59
C SER A 612 -14.39 -25.31 -31.22
N GLU A 613 -14.82 -24.86 -30.03
CA GLU A 613 -14.48 -23.51 -29.56
C GLU A 613 -12.95 -23.32 -29.59
N ASP A 614 -12.48 -22.37 -30.41
CA ASP A 614 -11.07 -22.14 -30.63
C ASP A 614 -10.32 -21.81 -29.33
N GLN A 615 -9.14 -22.40 -29.16
CA GLN A 615 -8.30 -22.33 -27.96
C GLN A 615 -8.01 -20.89 -27.48
N VAL A 616 -8.07 -19.91 -28.39
CA VAL A 616 -7.90 -18.47 -28.12
C VAL A 616 -9.07 -17.91 -27.31
N ILE A 617 -10.31 -18.22 -27.68
CA ILE A 617 -11.52 -17.77 -26.99
C ILE A 617 -11.58 -18.43 -25.60
N VAL A 618 -11.26 -19.72 -25.51
CA VAL A 618 -11.19 -20.46 -24.24
C VAL A 618 -10.20 -19.83 -23.26
N ASN A 619 -9.02 -19.42 -23.74
CA ASN A 619 -8.01 -18.74 -22.92
C ASN A 619 -8.49 -17.37 -22.42
N TRP A 620 -9.19 -16.61 -23.27
CA TRP A 620 -9.79 -15.34 -22.88
C TRP A 620 -10.91 -15.51 -21.85
N LYS A 621 -11.82 -16.47 -22.03
CA LYS A 621 -12.86 -16.82 -21.06
C LYS A 621 -12.25 -17.10 -19.68
N ALA A 622 -11.28 -18.02 -19.60
CA ALA A 622 -10.61 -18.37 -18.35
C ALA A 622 -9.92 -17.15 -17.68
N THR A 623 -9.40 -16.22 -18.47
CA THR A 623 -8.74 -15.03 -17.94
C THR A 623 -9.73 -14.00 -17.42
N LEU A 624 -10.83 -13.75 -18.15
CA LEU A 624 -11.89 -12.83 -17.72
C LEU A 624 -12.61 -13.37 -16.47
N GLU A 625 -12.81 -14.69 -16.36
CA GLU A 625 -13.35 -15.34 -15.17
C GLU A 625 -12.45 -15.12 -13.95
N LYS A 626 -11.14 -15.34 -14.10
CA LYS A 626 -10.16 -15.08 -13.03
C LYS A 626 -10.17 -13.61 -12.59
N TRP A 627 -10.36 -12.69 -13.54
CA TRP A 627 -10.42 -11.25 -13.26
C TRP A 627 -11.71 -10.87 -12.49
N ASN A 628 -12.86 -11.41 -12.92
CA ASN A 628 -14.15 -11.22 -12.24
C ASN A 628 -14.13 -11.75 -10.79
N GLN A 629 -13.49 -12.88 -10.55
CA GLN A 629 -13.36 -13.51 -9.22
C GLN A 629 -12.45 -12.76 -8.21
N GLY A 630 -11.89 -11.59 -8.56
CA GLY A 630 -10.99 -10.84 -7.69
C GLY A 630 -9.51 -10.93 -8.06
N GLY A 631 -9.17 -11.64 -9.15
CA GLY A 631 -7.82 -11.67 -9.68
C GLY A 631 -7.40 -10.35 -10.34
N ASN A 632 -6.09 -10.15 -10.50
CA ASN A 632 -5.57 -9.04 -11.29
C ASN A 632 -5.48 -9.45 -12.77
N LEU A 633 -5.78 -8.54 -13.69
CA LEU A 633 -5.56 -8.74 -15.12
C LEU A 633 -4.09 -8.48 -15.49
N GLU A 634 -3.48 -9.38 -16.25
CA GLU A 634 -2.12 -9.22 -16.76
C GLU A 634 -2.02 -7.97 -17.65
N GLN A 635 -0.92 -7.21 -17.52
CA GLN A 635 -0.73 -5.97 -18.29
C GLN A 635 -0.84 -6.16 -19.81
N LYS A 636 -0.34 -7.27 -20.37
CA LYS A 636 -0.44 -7.53 -21.81
C LYS A 636 -1.90 -7.64 -22.28
N LYS A 637 -2.73 -8.39 -21.54
CA LYS A 637 -4.17 -8.53 -21.84
C LYS A 637 -4.95 -7.25 -21.54
N ALA A 638 -4.57 -6.54 -20.48
CA ALA A 638 -5.14 -5.22 -20.18
C ALA A 638 -4.85 -4.22 -21.30
N LEU A 639 -3.62 -4.20 -21.86
CA LEU A 639 -3.28 -3.36 -23.00
C LEU A 639 -4.11 -3.71 -24.24
N GLN A 640 -4.37 -4.99 -24.49
CA GLN A 640 -5.23 -5.44 -25.59
C GLN A 640 -6.68 -4.96 -25.41
N LEU A 641 -7.28 -5.14 -24.23
CA LEU A 641 -8.64 -4.65 -23.97
C LEU A 641 -8.74 -3.12 -24.07
N ARG A 642 -7.77 -2.39 -23.51
CA ARG A 642 -7.72 -0.92 -23.61
C ARG A 642 -7.61 -0.47 -25.06
N LYS A 643 -6.84 -1.17 -25.89
CA LYS A 643 -6.75 -0.91 -27.32
C LYS A 643 -8.10 -1.10 -28.01
N LEU A 644 -8.77 -2.24 -27.79
CA LEU A 644 -10.08 -2.55 -28.38
C LEU A 644 -11.15 -1.52 -27.98
N ILE A 645 -11.20 -1.14 -26.70
CA ILE A 645 -12.13 -0.12 -26.19
C ILE A 645 -11.89 1.22 -26.89
N LEU A 646 -10.64 1.64 -27.03
CA LEU A 646 -10.30 2.91 -27.66
C LEU A 646 -10.58 2.92 -29.16
N GLU A 647 -10.17 1.88 -29.89
CA GLU A 647 -10.45 1.76 -31.33
C GLU A 647 -11.95 1.83 -31.59
N THR A 648 -12.75 1.15 -30.76
CA THR A 648 -14.21 1.20 -30.85
C THR A 648 -14.75 2.60 -30.59
N LEU A 649 -14.36 3.25 -29.48
CA LEU A 649 -14.84 4.60 -29.13
C LEU A 649 -14.44 5.64 -30.19
N PHE A 650 -13.21 5.57 -30.70
CA PHE A 650 -12.75 6.47 -31.76
C PHE A 650 -13.49 6.26 -33.08
N SER A 651 -13.90 5.02 -33.39
CA SER A 651 -14.69 4.71 -34.59
C SER A 651 -16.16 5.09 -34.49
N ARG A 652 -16.74 5.08 -33.28
CA ARG A 652 -18.14 5.43 -33.03
C ARG A 652 -18.39 6.94 -33.05
N ILE A 653 -17.45 7.73 -32.54
CA ILE A 653 -17.61 9.18 -32.41
C ILE A 653 -17.23 9.90 -33.71
N ASP A 654 -18.13 10.75 -34.23
CA ASP A 654 -17.82 11.64 -35.35
C ASP A 654 -17.04 12.88 -34.89
N TRP A 655 -15.71 12.75 -34.80
CA TRP A 655 -14.81 13.83 -34.39
C TRP A 655 -14.83 15.07 -35.30
N SER A 656 -15.29 14.92 -36.55
CA SER A 656 -15.38 16.05 -37.48
C SER A 656 -16.44 17.05 -37.05
N THR A 657 -17.54 16.58 -36.45
CA THR A 657 -18.57 17.44 -35.85
C THR A 657 -18.07 18.17 -34.60
N GLU A 658 -17.10 17.58 -33.90
CA GLU A 658 -16.50 18.13 -32.67
C GLU A 658 -15.29 19.04 -32.94
N LEU A 659 -15.03 19.39 -34.21
CA LEU A 659 -13.93 20.29 -34.65
C LEU A 659 -12.52 19.78 -34.31
N LEU A 660 -12.33 18.47 -34.19
CA LEU A 660 -11.03 17.84 -33.92
C LEU A 660 -10.55 16.99 -35.11
N ASP A 661 -9.25 17.05 -35.41
CA ASP A 661 -8.59 16.19 -36.39
C ASP A 661 -7.64 15.23 -35.66
N ILE A 662 -8.17 14.08 -35.24
CA ILE A 662 -7.43 13.10 -34.44
C ILE A 662 -6.76 12.10 -35.39
N SER A 663 -5.43 12.03 -35.35
CA SER A 663 -4.69 10.95 -36.00
C SER A 663 -4.80 9.66 -35.18
N LEU A 664 -5.61 8.71 -35.65
CA LEU A 664 -5.90 7.41 -35.01
C LEU A 664 -4.63 6.61 -34.63
N THR A 665 -3.55 6.74 -35.42
CA THR A 665 -2.30 5.98 -35.23
C THR A 665 -1.35 6.61 -34.21
N ALA A 666 -1.46 7.92 -33.96
CA ALA A 666 -0.65 8.62 -32.95
C ALA A 666 -1.37 8.74 -31.60
N SER A 667 -2.71 8.70 -31.58
CA SER A 667 -3.53 8.85 -30.38
C SER A 667 -3.65 7.55 -29.57
N SER A 668 -3.74 6.38 -30.21
CA SER A 668 -3.93 5.10 -29.52
C SER A 668 -2.77 4.74 -28.59
N ALA A 669 -1.51 4.92 -29.01
CA ALA A 669 -0.35 4.52 -28.22
C ALA A 669 -0.16 5.32 -26.91
N THR A 670 -0.55 6.60 -26.88
CA THR A 670 -0.44 7.47 -25.70
C THR A 670 -1.67 7.39 -24.78
N ILE A 671 -2.84 7.04 -25.34
CA ILE A 671 -4.13 7.01 -24.64
C ILE A 671 -4.46 5.63 -24.04
N VAL A 672 -3.86 4.54 -24.56
CA VAL A 672 -4.03 3.19 -23.98
C VAL A 672 -3.70 3.15 -22.49
N GLY A 673 -2.80 3.97 -21.95
CA GLY A 673 -2.52 4.05 -20.51
C GLY A 673 -3.59 4.76 -19.67
N ARG A 674 -4.56 5.43 -20.30
CA ARG A 674 -5.51 6.37 -19.66
C ARG A 674 -6.93 5.83 -19.52
N VAL A 675 -7.20 4.62 -20.03
CA VAL A 675 -8.42 3.85 -19.71
C VAL A 675 -8.15 3.05 -18.43
N ARG A 676 -8.86 3.41 -17.36
CA ARG A 676 -8.75 2.69 -16.08
C ARG A 676 -9.70 1.50 -16.08
N LEU A 677 -9.10 0.32 -16.03
CA LEU A 677 -9.80 -0.94 -15.82
C LEU A 677 -9.69 -1.33 -14.33
N PRO A 678 -10.75 -1.94 -13.74
CA PRO A 678 -10.74 -2.33 -12.34
C PRO A 678 -9.66 -3.38 -12.08
N ARG A 679 -9.00 -3.31 -10.90
CA ARG A 679 -8.01 -4.30 -10.43
C ARG A 679 -6.83 -4.53 -11.41
N VAL A 680 -6.41 -3.48 -12.11
CA VAL A 680 -5.19 -3.46 -12.92
C VAL A 680 -4.22 -2.43 -12.35
N LEU A 681 -2.94 -2.80 -12.18
CA LEU A 681 -1.92 -1.87 -11.70
C LEU A 681 -1.75 -0.72 -12.70
N VAL A 682 -1.99 0.52 -12.26
CA VAL A 682 -1.73 1.71 -13.08
C VAL A 682 -0.56 2.45 -12.47
N THR A 683 0.51 2.63 -13.24
CA THR A 683 1.59 3.58 -12.90
C THR A 683 0.98 4.97 -12.84
N LYS A 684 1.19 5.73 -11.77
CA LYS A 684 0.68 7.11 -11.55
C LYS A 684 0.77 7.96 -12.82
N GLN A 685 -0.26 7.90 -13.67
CA GLN A 685 -0.48 8.81 -14.76
C GLN A 685 -1.59 9.77 -14.32
N SER A 686 -1.28 11.05 -14.45
CA SER A 686 -2.17 12.18 -14.21
C SER A 686 -3.29 12.17 -15.25
N ARG A 687 -4.54 12.14 -14.75
CA ARG A 687 -5.84 12.28 -15.44
C ARG A 687 -6.25 11.11 -16.39
N PRO A 688 -7.10 10.16 -15.94
CA PRO A 688 -7.70 9.17 -16.83
C PRO A 688 -8.75 9.81 -17.75
N LEU A 689 -8.92 9.26 -18.96
CA LEU A 689 -9.97 9.69 -19.89
C LEU A 689 -11.31 8.99 -19.62
N ILE A 690 -11.26 7.80 -19.02
CA ILE A 690 -12.43 7.10 -18.52
C ILE A 690 -12.04 6.15 -17.40
N GLU A 691 -12.91 6.02 -16.41
CA GLU A 691 -12.78 5.06 -15.31
C GLU A 691 -13.96 4.10 -15.35
N ILE A 692 -13.66 2.83 -15.64
CA ILE A 692 -14.68 1.79 -15.80
C ILE A 692 -14.90 1.11 -14.45
N GLU A 693 -16.15 1.08 -14.00
CA GLU A 693 -16.55 0.41 -12.77
C GLU A 693 -16.50 -1.13 -12.90
N ASP A 694 -16.34 -1.80 -11.76
CA ASP A 694 -16.28 -3.25 -11.66
C ASP A 694 -17.70 -3.86 -11.68
N THR A 695 -18.31 -3.87 -12.86
CA THR A 695 -19.67 -4.36 -13.08
C THR A 695 -19.66 -5.72 -13.79
N PRO A 696 -20.64 -6.61 -13.53
CA PRO A 696 -20.80 -7.84 -14.30
C PRO A 696 -20.88 -7.62 -15.81
N GLU A 697 -21.49 -6.50 -16.22
CA GLU A 697 -21.72 -6.10 -17.61
C GLU A 697 -20.41 -5.80 -18.37
N LEU A 698 -19.37 -5.31 -17.67
CA LEU A 698 -18.03 -5.08 -18.25
C LEU A 698 -17.44 -6.36 -18.84
N TYR A 699 -17.53 -7.46 -18.11
CA TYR A 699 -16.86 -8.70 -18.49
C TYR A 699 -17.55 -9.39 -19.67
N SER A 700 -18.90 -9.37 -19.69
CA SER A 700 -19.66 -9.81 -20.86
C SER A 700 -19.33 -8.97 -22.10
N ALA A 701 -19.22 -7.65 -21.94
CA ALA A 701 -18.84 -6.77 -23.03
C ALA A 701 -17.39 -7.04 -23.49
N CYS A 702 -16.45 -7.30 -22.59
CA CYS A 702 -15.08 -7.68 -22.94
C CYS A 702 -14.99 -9.01 -23.68
N LEU A 703 -15.79 -10.02 -23.29
CA LEU A 703 -15.85 -11.28 -24.03
C LEU A 703 -16.44 -11.08 -25.43
N ALA A 704 -17.52 -10.29 -25.55
CA ALA A 704 -18.11 -9.92 -26.82
C ALA A 704 -17.12 -9.16 -27.72
N MET A 705 -16.35 -8.21 -27.17
CA MET A 705 -15.29 -7.50 -27.90
C MET A 705 -14.22 -8.46 -28.44
N VAL A 706 -13.77 -9.42 -27.62
CA VAL A 706 -12.76 -10.40 -28.05
C VAL A 706 -13.30 -11.32 -29.14
N ARG A 707 -14.55 -11.76 -29.04
CA ARG A 707 -15.19 -12.58 -30.08
C ARG A 707 -15.40 -11.80 -31.37
N PHE A 708 -15.82 -10.54 -31.28
CA PHE A 708 -15.94 -9.68 -32.45
C PHE A 708 -14.59 -9.39 -33.11
N ASP A 709 -13.54 -9.12 -32.34
CA ASP A 709 -12.16 -8.96 -32.84
C ASP A 709 -11.62 -10.25 -33.49
N TYR A 710 -12.05 -11.42 -33.00
CA TYR A 710 -11.64 -12.70 -33.59
C TYR A 710 -12.40 -13.03 -34.89
N TYR A 711 -13.73 -13.02 -34.85
CA TYR A 711 -14.58 -13.40 -35.98
C TYR A 711 -14.74 -12.30 -37.04
N GLN A 712 -14.38 -11.05 -36.69
CA GLN A 712 -14.56 -9.85 -37.54
C GLN A 712 -16.01 -9.67 -38.05
N SER A 713 -16.95 -10.36 -37.43
CA SER A 713 -18.37 -10.41 -37.79
C SER A 713 -19.18 -10.90 -36.59
N TRP A 714 -20.49 -10.68 -36.63
CA TRP A 714 -21.46 -11.21 -35.65
C TRP A 714 -22.05 -12.56 -36.09
N ALA A 715 -21.40 -13.25 -37.04
CA ALA A 715 -21.88 -14.51 -37.59
C ALA A 715 -21.27 -15.70 -36.81
N TYR A 716 -21.73 -15.92 -35.58
CA TYR A 716 -21.37 -17.07 -34.74
C TYR A 716 -22.50 -17.39 -33.74
N ASP A 717 -22.51 -18.60 -33.18
CA ASP A 717 -23.55 -19.05 -32.25
C ASP A 717 -23.53 -18.26 -30.92
N GLY A 718 -24.69 -17.78 -30.46
CA GLY A 718 -24.82 -16.91 -29.29
C GLY A 718 -24.44 -15.44 -29.51
N SER A 719 -24.25 -15.00 -30.76
CA SER A 719 -23.82 -13.62 -31.07
C SER A 719 -24.86 -12.56 -30.72
N GLU A 720 -26.14 -12.90 -30.63
CA GLU A 720 -27.22 -12.00 -30.24
C GLU A 720 -27.07 -11.50 -28.80
N ILE A 721 -26.56 -12.35 -27.90
CA ILE A 721 -26.27 -12.00 -26.51
C ILE A 721 -25.04 -11.08 -26.44
N ASP A 722 -24.00 -11.44 -27.18
CA ASP A 722 -22.75 -10.68 -27.23
C ASP A 722 -22.94 -9.30 -27.88
N TYR A 723 -23.76 -9.21 -28.93
CA TYR A 723 -24.11 -7.95 -29.60
C TYR A 723 -24.82 -6.99 -28.65
N ALA A 724 -25.80 -7.48 -27.89
CA ALA A 724 -26.53 -6.67 -26.91
C ALA A 724 -25.61 -6.17 -25.78
N ALA A 725 -24.77 -7.05 -25.22
CA ALA A 725 -23.80 -6.71 -24.19
C ALA A 725 -22.77 -5.67 -24.69
N TYR A 726 -22.30 -5.82 -25.93
CA TYR A 726 -21.35 -4.91 -26.57
C TYR A 726 -21.92 -3.49 -26.72
N HIS A 727 -23.10 -3.35 -27.32
CA HIS A 727 -23.69 -2.03 -27.56
C HIS A 727 -24.12 -1.34 -26.26
N SER A 728 -24.78 -2.07 -25.34
CA SER A 728 -25.21 -1.50 -24.07
C SER A 728 -24.05 -0.95 -23.24
N PHE A 729 -22.88 -1.59 -23.31
CA PHE A 729 -21.70 -1.12 -22.60
C PHE A 729 -21.16 0.19 -23.18
N PHE A 730 -20.94 0.25 -24.50
CA PHE A 730 -20.36 1.44 -25.15
C PHE A 730 -21.27 2.66 -25.08
N ASP A 731 -22.58 2.48 -25.18
CA ASP A 731 -23.54 3.59 -25.09
C ASP A 731 -23.50 4.28 -23.71
N GLY A 732 -23.15 3.55 -22.65
CA GLY A 732 -22.98 4.08 -21.30
C GLY A 732 -21.71 4.92 -21.10
N ILE A 733 -20.64 4.64 -21.85
CA ILE A 733 -19.32 5.23 -21.64
C ILE A 733 -18.91 6.29 -22.68
N GLU A 734 -19.58 6.33 -23.83
CA GLU A 734 -19.22 7.18 -24.97
C GLU A 734 -19.24 8.68 -24.62
N SER A 735 -20.27 9.14 -23.91
CA SER A 735 -20.45 10.56 -23.57
C SER A 735 -19.35 11.10 -22.66
N GLU A 736 -18.95 10.32 -21.64
CA GLU A 736 -17.90 10.70 -20.71
C GLU A 736 -16.54 10.77 -21.42
N PHE A 737 -16.21 9.73 -22.20
CA PHE A 737 -14.97 9.69 -22.96
C PHE A 737 -14.86 10.89 -23.92
N LYS A 738 -15.93 11.21 -24.65
CA LYS A 738 -15.99 12.34 -25.57
C LYS A 738 -15.70 13.66 -24.86
N LEU A 739 -16.35 13.92 -23.73
CA LEU A 739 -16.16 15.16 -22.96
C LEU A 739 -14.73 15.32 -22.44
N ASN A 740 -14.13 14.25 -21.94
CA ASN A 740 -12.78 14.28 -21.38
C ASN A 740 -11.72 14.53 -22.46
N VAL A 741 -11.85 13.91 -23.64
CA VAL A 741 -10.96 14.17 -24.78
C VAL A 741 -11.08 15.62 -25.26
N LEU A 742 -12.30 16.15 -25.37
CA LEU A 742 -12.53 17.54 -25.80
C LEU A 742 -11.97 18.54 -24.80
N HIS A 743 -12.09 18.27 -23.50
CA HIS A 743 -11.52 19.11 -22.46
C HIS A 743 -9.99 19.16 -22.57
N GLU A 744 -9.32 18.00 -22.65
CA GLU A 744 -7.85 17.91 -22.70
C GLU A 744 -7.27 18.64 -23.92
N GLU A 745 -7.79 18.38 -25.12
CA GLU A 745 -7.30 19.04 -26.35
C GLU A 745 -7.49 20.57 -26.31
N ARG A 746 -8.49 21.06 -25.56
CA ARG A 746 -8.83 22.49 -25.49
C ARG A 746 -8.28 23.19 -24.25
N GLU A 747 -7.60 22.50 -23.33
CA GLU A 747 -7.02 23.11 -22.11
C GLU A 747 -6.03 24.23 -22.44
N GLU A 748 -5.27 24.08 -23.52
CA GLU A 748 -4.27 25.06 -23.92
C GLU A 748 -4.85 26.30 -24.61
N LEU A 749 -6.11 26.25 -25.05
CA LEU A 749 -6.75 27.31 -25.82
C LEU A 749 -6.71 28.66 -25.07
N PHE A 750 -6.95 28.61 -23.75
CA PHE A 750 -6.87 29.79 -22.89
C PHE A 750 -5.48 30.43 -22.91
N SER A 751 -4.44 29.61 -22.69
CA SER A 751 -3.05 30.07 -22.64
C SER A 751 -2.61 30.69 -23.96
N ILE A 752 -2.96 30.05 -25.08
CA ILE A 752 -2.65 30.54 -26.43
C ILE A 752 -3.29 31.92 -26.65
N VAL A 753 -4.56 32.11 -26.28
CA VAL A 753 -5.23 33.42 -26.43
C VAL A 753 -4.55 34.49 -25.58
N LYS A 754 -4.18 34.20 -24.33
CA LYS A 754 -3.47 35.17 -23.47
C LYS A 754 -2.07 35.51 -24.00
N ASP A 755 -1.33 34.53 -24.49
CA ASP A 755 -0.01 34.72 -25.07
C ASP A 755 -0.06 35.51 -26.37
N LEU A 756 -1.08 35.29 -27.20
CA LEU A 756 -1.35 36.10 -28.39
C LEU A 756 -1.69 37.55 -28.02
N GLN A 757 -2.49 37.78 -26.98
CA GLN A 757 -2.79 39.13 -26.48
C GLN A 757 -1.52 39.86 -25.98
N LEU A 758 -0.64 39.17 -25.23
CA LEU A 758 0.60 39.73 -24.72
C LEU A 758 1.63 39.98 -25.84
N SER A 759 1.86 39.01 -26.70
CA SER A 759 2.80 39.13 -27.83
C SER A 759 2.31 40.18 -28.82
N GLY A 760 1.01 40.23 -29.12
CA GLY A 760 0.46 41.28 -29.97
C GLY A 760 0.55 42.67 -29.36
N ALA A 761 0.42 42.82 -28.03
CA ALA A 761 0.70 44.10 -27.36
C ALA A 761 2.17 44.53 -27.52
N PHE A 762 3.11 43.58 -27.46
CA PHE A 762 4.53 43.84 -27.71
C PHE A 762 4.84 44.18 -29.18
N LEU A 763 4.07 43.61 -30.11
CA LEU A 763 4.22 43.87 -31.55
C LEU A 763 3.47 45.14 -32.02
N GLY A 764 2.67 45.77 -31.16
CA GLY A 764 1.91 46.98 -31.50
C GLY A 764 0.59 46.71 -32.22
N GLN A 765 0.00 45.52 -32.07
CA GLN A 765 -1.30 45.20 -32.67
C GLN A 765 -2.44 45.88 -31.92
N ASP A 766 -3.37 46.46 -32.68
CA ASP A 766 -4.63 46.95 -32.17
C ASP A 766 -5.74 45.89 -32.25
N GLY A 767 -6.73 46.01 -31.35
CA GLY A 767 -7.91 45.14 -31.31
C GLY A 767 -7.83 43.91 -30.39
N LEU A 768 -6.64 43.46 -29.99
CA LEU A 768 -6.47 42.27 -29.12
C LEU A 768 -6.95 42.46 -27.66
N SER A 769 -7.10 43.71 -27.23
CA SER A 769 -7.67 44.08 -25.93
C SER A 769 -9.06 44.71 -26.07
N SER A 770 -9.68 44.64 -27.27
CA SER A 770 -10.99 45.23 -27.52
C SER A 770 -12.09 44.50 -26.73
N PRO A 771 -13.01 45.22 -26.07
CA PRO A 771 -14.19 44.61 -25.45
C PRO A 771 -15.20 44.12 -26.50
N VAL A 772 -15.03 44.50 -27.77
CA VAL A 772 -15.90 44.10 -28.88
C VAL A 772 -15.43 42.74 -29.42
N SER A 773 -16.27 41.71 -29.24
CA SER A 773 -15.95 40.32 -29.62
C SER A 773 -15.51 40.14 -31.07
N THR A 774 -16.13 40.84 -32.02
CA THR A 774 -15.79 40.72 -33.44
C THR A 774 -14.40 41.29 -33.74
N THR A 775 -14.08 42.44 -33.17
CA THR A 775 -12.74 43.06 -33.28
C THR A 775 -11.67 42.19 -32.65
N LEU A 776 -11.96 41.57 -31.49
CA LEU A 776 -11.04 40.67 -30.80
C LEU A 776 -10.75 39.41 -31.64
N VAL A 777 -11.78 38.74 -32.14
CA VAL A 777 -11.63 37.53 -32.97
C VAL A 777 -10.90 37.86 -34.26
N GLN A 778 -11.23 38.97 -34.91
CA GLN A 778 -10.51 39.43 -36.10
C GLN A 778 -9.03 39.68 -35.80
N ALA A 779 -8.72 40.34 -34.68
CA ALA A 779 -7.34 40.62 -34.28
C ALA A 779 -6.55 39.32 -33.97
N LEU A 780 -7.14 38.35 -33.27
CA LEU A 780 -6.50 37.05 -32.99
C LEU A 780 -6.17 36.25 -34.26
N LEU A 781 -6.95 36.44 -35.33
CA LEU A 781 -6.77 35.74 -36.60
C LEU A 781 -5.97 36.53 -37.64
N THR A 782 -5.61 37.79 -37.36
CA THR A 782 -4.87 38.65 -38.28
C THR A 782 -3.40 38.24 -38.36
N GLU A 783 -2.83 38.23 -39.58
CA GLU A 783 -1.40 37.98 -39.76
C GLU A 783 -0.58 39.23 -39.43
N GLN A 784 0.31 39.09 -38.45
CA GLN A 784 1.27 40.12 -38.08
C GLN A 784 2.27 40.38 -39.22
N HIS A 785 2.37 41.63 -39.62
CA HIS A 785 3.43 42.15 -40.48
C HIS A 785 4.41 42.94 -39.59
N PRO A 786 5.74 42.83 -39.77
CA PRO A 786 6.68 43.55 -38.94
C PRO A 786 6.45 45.06 -39.09
N ALA A 787 5.91 45.71 -38.05
CA ALA A 787 5.77 47.16 -38.03
C ALA A 787 7.16 47.79 -38.12
N ASP A 788 7.36 48.61 -39.15
CA ASP A 788 8.61 49.32 -39.44
C ASP A 788 8.80 50.42 -38.38
N ASN A 789 9.42 50.06 -37.24
CA ASN A 789 9.71 51.01 -36.18
C ASN A 789 11.10 51.59 -36.41
N SER A 790 11.14 52.89 -36.73
CA SER A 790 12.34 53.65 -37.09
C SER A 790 13.35 53.88 -35.95
N HIS A 791 13.10 53.35 -34.74
CA HIS A 791 13.90 53.66 -33.54
C HIS A 791 14.18 52.42 -32.66
N PRO A 792 15.37 52.37 -32.00
CA PRO A 792 15.72 51.30 -31.06
C PRO A 792 14.93 51.40 -29.75
N LEU A 793 14.63 50.24 -29.15
CA LEU A 793 13.96 50.13 -27.85
C LEU A 793 14.92 50.46 -26.70
N LEU A 794 14.39 50.55 -25.46
CA LEU A 794 15.16 50.95 -24.26
C LEU A 794 16.48 50.20 -24.06
N ASP A 795 16.56 48.94 -24.50
CA ASP A 795 17.79 48.17 -24.48
C ASP A 795 17.92 47.19 -25.67
N GLU A 796 19.09 46.56 -25.75
CA GLU A 796 19.39 45.55 -26.76
C GLU A 796 18.54 44.28 -26.59
N PHE A 797 18.19 43.91 -25.36
CA PHE A 797 17.39 42.71 -25.07
C PHE A 797 15.99 42.79 -25.69
N LEU A 798 15.28 43.91 -25.49
CA LEU A 798 13.95 44.13 -26.09
C LEU A 798 14.04 44.14 -27.62
N THR A 799 15.12 44.70 -28.16
CA THR A 799 15.36 44.76 -29.61
C THR A 799 15.58 43.36 -30.20
N GLN A 800 16.40 42.52 -29.57
CA GLN A 800 16.65 41.13 -30.00
C GLN A 800 15.43 40.22 -29.78
N ALA A 801 14.65 40.44 -28.71
CA ALA A 801 13.46 39.63 -28.41
C ALA A 801 12.39 39.69 -29.50
N ARG A 802 12.36 40.76 -30.31
CA ARG A 802 11.30 41.01 -31.29
C ARG A 802 11.18 39.96 -32.39
N ALA A 803 12.28 39.53 -32.98
CA ALA A 803 12.26 38.51 -34.03
C ALA A 803 11.73 37.17 -33.51
N ALA A 804 12.12 36.80 -32.28
CA ALA A 804 11.64 35.59 -31.63
C ALA A 804 10.14 35.66 -31.30
N VAL A 805 9.66 36.79 -30.77
CA VAL A 805 8.23 36.98 -30.45
C VAL A 805 7.34 36.92 -31.70
N ILE A 806 7.80 37.40 -32.86
CA ILE A 806 7.05 37.29 -34.14
C ILE A 806 6.85 35.83 -34.53
N ASN A 807 7.92 35.03 -34.50
CA ASN A 807 7.87 33.61 -34.85
C ASN A 807 6.98 32.83 -33.88
N ASP A 808 7.10 33.09 -32.58
CA ASP A 808 6.26 32.47 -31.55
C ASP A 808 4.79 32.85 -31.74
N HIS A 809 4.48 34.11 -32.06
CA HIS A 809 3.11 34.58 -32.32
C HIS A 809 2.46 33.88 -33.52
N GLN A 810 3.21 33.69 -34.62
CA GLN A 810 2.70 32.98 -35.80
C GLN A 810 2.38 31.52 -35.49
N LYS A 811 3.27 30.81 -34.78
CA LYS A 811 3.03 29.42 -34.35
C LYS A 811 1.82 29.28 -33.42
N LEU A 812 1.67 30.22 -32.48
CA LEU A 812 0.51 30.25 -31.58
C LEU A 812 -0.80 30.46 -32.34
N ARG A 813 -0.81 31.33 -33.35
CA ARG A 813 -1.97 31.56 -34.22
C ARG A 813 -2.32 30.31 -35.04
N GLU A 814 -1.34 29.65 -35.64
CA GLU A 814 -1.57 28.39 -36.38
C GLU A 814 -2.18 27.32 -35.48
N ARG A 815 -1.67 27.18 -34.25
CA ARG A 815 -2.20 26.25 -33.26
C ARG A 815 -3.63 26.62 -32.83
N LEU A 816 -3.91 27.91 -32.64
CA LEU A 816 -5.26 28.42 -32.33
C LEU A 816 -6.27 28.01 -33.42
N ILE A 817 -5.91 28.20 -34.69
CA ILE A 817 -6.75 27.83 -35.84
C ILE A 817 -6.95 26.30 -35.86
N ALA A 818 -5.90 25.51 -35.63
CA ALA A 818 -6.01 24.06 -35.61
C ALA A 818 -6.99 23.52 -34.56
N LEU A 819 -7.11 24.18 -33.40
CA LEU A 819 -8.00 23.77 -32.30
C LEU A 819 -9.45 24.26 -32.41
N THR A 820 -9.71 25.24 -33.28
CA THR A 820 -11.00 25.95 -33.34
C THR A 820 -11.67 25.93 -34.72
N ALA A 821 -10.99 25.37 -35.73
CA ALA A 821 -11.47 25.36 -37.10
C ALA A 821 -12.17 24.05 -37.49
N ALA A 822 -13.27 24.18 -38.22
CA ALA A 822 -13.88 23.08 -38.96
C ALA A 822 -13.07 22.79 -40.22
N LYS A 823 -12.74 21.51 -40.44
CA LYS A 823 -12.04 21.02 -41.64
C LYS A 823 -12.89 19.97 -42.32
N LYS A 824 -13.03 20.07 -43.65
CA LYS A 824 -13.69 19.04 -44.45
C LYS A 824 -12.62 18.06 -44.94
N ASN A 825 -12.74 16.78 -44.63
CA ASN A 825 -11.84 15.71 -45.11
C ASN A 825 -10.34 16.04 -45.00
N ARG A 826 -9.88 16.53 -43.84
CA ARG A 826 -8.47 16.91 -43.58
C ARG A 826 -7.91 18.02 -44.51
N GLY A 827 -8.78 18.78 -45.17
CA GLY A 827 -8.42 19.93 -46.00
C GLY A 827 -8.15 21.23 -45.21
N GLN A 828 -8.03 22.35 -45.93
CA GLN A 828 -7.87 23.67 -45.32
C GLN A 828 -9.07 24.05 -44.43
N PRO A 829 -8.84 24.77 -43.32
CA PRO A 829 -9.91 25.24 -42.43
C PRO A 829 -10.88 26.16 -43.18
N TYR A 830 -12.18 25.88 -43.12
CA TYR A 830 -13.21 26.65 -43.85
C TYR A 830 -14.12 27.48 -42.93
N ALA A 831 -14.17 27.18 -41.64
CA ALA A 831 -14.90 27.95 -40.63
C ALA A 831 -14.18 27.86 -39.28
N ILE A 832 -14.34 28.88 -38.42
CA ILE A 832 -13.73 28.95 -37.07
C ILE A 832 -14.83 29.22 -36.04
N ASN A 833 -14.79 28.53 -34.91
CA ASN A 833 -15.71 28.78 -33.80
C ASN A 833 -15.31 30.05 -33.03
N GLY A 834 -15.86 31.19 -33.44
CA GLY A 834 -15.59 32.49 -32.82
C GLY A 834 -16.07 32.61 -31.36
N LEU A 835 -17.11 31.86 -30.96
CA LEU A 835 -17.62 31.89 -29.58
C LEU A 835 -16.60 31.26 -28.62
N MET A 836 -15.97 30.14 -29.01
CA MET A 836 -14.91 29.50 -28.23
C MET A 836 -13.72 30.45 -27.97
N LEU A 837 -13.35 31.28 -28.95
CA LEU A 837 -12.29 32.27 -28.81
C LEU A 837 -12.65 33.39 -27.84
N VAL A 838 -13.91 33.84 -27.87
CA VAL A 838 -14.43 34.86 -26.96
C VAL A 838 -14.50 34.34 -25.52
N GLU A 839 -14.93 33.10 -25.33
CA GLU A 839 -14.97 32.44 -24.03
C GLU A 839 -13.58 32.24 -23.46
N ALA A 840 -12.63 31.76 -24.29
CA ALA A 840 -11.23 31.65 -23.91
C ALA A 840 -10.64 33.01 -23.51
N ALA A 841 -10.95 34.10 -24.21
CA ALA A 841 -10.44 35.42 -23.84
C ALA A 841 -10.98 35.94 -22.48
N LYS A 842 -12.21 35.56 -22.12
CA LYS A 842 -12.90 35.97 -20.89
C LYS A 842 -12.54 35.12 -19.66
N SER A 843 -12.03 33.91 -19.85
CA SER A 843 -11.68 33.02 -18.73
C SER A 843 -10.60 33.63 -17.84
N GLN A 844 -10.63 33.32 -16.53
CA GLN A 844 -9.65 33.75 -15.53
C GLN A 844 -8.77 32.60 -15.03
N GLN A 845 -8.86 31.41 -15.65
CA GLN A 845 -8.16 30.22 -15.17
C GLN A 845 -6.64 30.36 -15.30
N ILE A 846 -5.92 30.20 -14.19
CA ILE A 846 -4.45 30.20 -14.17
C ILE A 846 -3.98 28.78 -14.44
N VAL A 847 -3.46 28.50 -15.64
CA VAL A 847 -2.83 27.21 -15.94
C VAL A 847 -1.34 27.31 -15.62
N ALA A 848 -0.91 26.64 -14.55
CA ALA A 848 0.49 26.49 -14.20
C ALA A 848 1.13 25.35 -15.02
N GLY A 849 2.28 25.60 -15.66
CA GLY A 849 3.19 24.52 -16.08
C GLY A 849 3.56 24.38 -17.55
N LYS A 850 3.44 25.42 -18.39
CA LYS A 850 4.10 25.42 -19.72
C LYS A 850 5.37 26.26 -19.70
N GLN A 851 6.37 25.83 -20.48
CA GLN A 851 7.66 26.53 -20.56
C GLN A 851 7.46 27.99 -21.01
N PRO A 852 8.08 28.96 -20.32
CA PRO A 852 7.90 30.36 -20.64
C PRO A 852 8.50 30.67 -22.02
N GLY A 853 7.65 31.03 -23.00
CA GLY A 853 8.11 31.56 -24.29
C GLY A 853 8.80 32.92 -24.15
N LYS A 854 9.39 33.44 -25.24
CA LYS A 854 10.20 34.68 -25.17
C LYS A 854 9.41 35.88 -24.62
N ILE A 855 8.10 35.95 -24.90
CA ILE A 855 7.21 37.00 -24.39
C ILE A 855 7.09 37.02 -22.85
N HIS A 856 7.27 35.87 -22.19
CA HIS A 856 7.25 35.77 -20.74
C HIS A 856 8.54 36.33 -20.12
N GLU A 857 9.69 36.14 -20.77
CA GLU A 857 10.94 36.80 -20.36
C GLU A 857 10.82 38.32 -20.46
N VAL A 858 10.21 38.83 -21.54
CA VAL A 858 9.93 40.25 -21.71
C VAL A 858 9.01 40.75 -20.60
N LYS A 859 7.90 40.04 -20.32
CA LYS A 859 6.97 40.37 -19.24
C LYS A 859 7.67 40.43 -17.87
N ASN A 860 8.56 39.50 -17.56
CA ASN A 860 9.27 39.47 -16.28
C ASN A 860 10.21 40.66 -16.09
N LYS A 861 10.76 41.23 -17.17
CA LYS A 861 11.61 42.41 -17.11
C LYS A 861 10.85 43.74 -17.10
N LEU A 862 9.54 43.74 -17.36
CA LEU A 862 8.71 44.95 -17.39
C LEU A 862 8.78 45.76 -16.10
N SER A 863 8.79 45.09 -14.94
CA SER A 863 8.89 45.75 -13.64
C SER A 863 10.22 46.51 -13.49
N GLY A 864 11.31 45.95 -14.00
CA GLY A 864 12.61 46.61 -14.02
C GLY A 864 12.62 47.89 -14.86
N TYR A 865 12.07 47.83 -16.09
CA TYR A 865 11.94 49.02 -16.93
C TYR A 865 10.98 50.05 -16.32
N ARG A 866 9.90 49.61 -15.68
CA ARG A 866 8.98 50.49 -14.94
C ARG A 866 9.71 51.24 -13.82
N THR A 867 10.47 50.55 -12.98
CA THR A 867 11.26 51.17 -11.91
C THR A 867 12.29 52.15 -12.47
N LEU A 868 12.94 51.79 -13.59
CA LEU A 868 13.93 52.65 -14.25
C LEU A 868 13.29 53.97 -14.74
N LEU A 869 12.14 53.88 -15.41
CA LEU A 869 11.40 55.04 -15.91
C LEU A 869 10.81 55.88 -14.77
N LEU A 870 10.27 55.26 -13.71
CA LEU A 870 9.78 55.96 -12.52
C LEU A 870 10.89 56.72 -11.80
N LYS A 871 12.05 56.10 -11.59
CA LYS A 871 13.21 56.78 -10.99
C LYS A 871 13.65 57.99 -11.83
N THR A 872 13.50 57.88 -13.15
CA THR A 872 13.80 59.00 -14.05
C THR A 872 12.75 60.10 -13.93
N GLN A 873 11.45 59.77 -13.86
CA GLN A 873 10.37 60.73 -13.60
C GLN A 873 10.55 61.44 -12.25
N GLU A 874 10.90 60.71 -11.19
CA GLU A 874 11.22 61.27 -9.86
C GLU A 874 12.40 62.23 -9.95
N GLY A 875 13.51 61.84 -10.60
CA GLY A 875 14.68 62.71 -10.77
C GLY A 875 14.42 63.95 -11.63
N ILE A 876 13.51 63.87 -12.61
CA ILE A 876 13.02 65.04 -13.36
C ILE A 876 12.23 65.95 -12.41
N THR A 877 11.29 65.40 -11.62
CA THR A 877 10.41 66.16 -10.74
C THR A 877 11.19 66.84 -9.62
N GLU A 878 12.02 66.11 -8.88
CA GLU A 878 12.81 66.63 -7.74
C GLU A 878 13.69 67.81 -8.13
N ARG A 879 14.30 67.78 -9.32
CA ARG A 879 15.34 68.76 -9.71
C ARG A 879 14.83 69.91 -10.56
N LEU A 880 13.66 69.75 -11.19
CA LEU A 880 13.09 70.77 -12.07
C LEU A 880 11.87 71.48 -11.46
N SER A 881 11.40 71.09 -10.25
CA SER A 881 10.20 71.65 -9.62
C SER A 881 10.44 72.61 -8.43
N ASP A 882 11.68 72.84 -8.02
CA ASP A 882 12.03 73.72 -6.88
C ASP A 882 11.83 75.24 -7.10
N SER A 883 11.18 75.63 -8.20
CA SER A 883 10.59 76.97 -8.34
C SER A 883 9.10 76.83 -8.63
N ASN A 884 8.27 77.35 -7.71
CA ASN A 884 6.80 77.48 -7.80
C ASN A 884 6.21 77.15 -9.18
N THR A 885 5.43 76.07 -9.24
CA THR A 885 4.74 75.52 -10.40
C THR A 885 3.96 76.57 -11.23
N ALA A 886 4.62 77.12 -12.26
CA ALA A 886 4.00 77.71 -13.45
C ALA A 886 4.94 77.82 -14.68
N THR A 887 6.25 77.58 -14.55
CA THR A 887 7.25 78.05 -15.55
C THR A 887 8.23 77.01 -16.09
N LEU A 888 7.89 75.71 -16.14
CA LEU A 888 8.69 74.74 -16.94
C LEU A 888 8.59 74.98 -18.46
N ALA A 889 7.57 75.75 -18.91
CA ALA A 889 7.40 76.11 -20.32
C ALA A 889 8.28 77.31 -20.77
N THR A 890 8.75 78.14 -19.85
CA THR A 890 9.42 79.43 -20.15
C THR A 890 10.91 79.44 -19.85
N VAL A 891 11.46 78.45 -19.16
CA VAL A 891 12.90 78.36 -18.85
C VAL A 891 13.62 77.49 -19.89
N ASN A 892 14.76 77.97 -20.37
CA ASN A 892 15.63 77.23 -21.28
C ASN A 892 16.58 76.33 -20.47
N ILE A 893 16.16 75.09 -20.24
CA ILE A 893 16.84 74.12 -19.36
C ILE A 893 18.32 73.95 -19.73
N CYS A 894 18.64 73.82 -21.03
CA CYS A 894 20.01 73.64 -21.48
C CYS A 894 20.89 74.87 -21.20
N ASP A 895 20.34 76.07 -21.38
CA ASP A 895 21.10 77.30 -21.17
C ASP A 895 21.25 77.62 -19.68
N THR A 896 20.23 77.38 -18.85
CA THR A 896 20.34 77.50 -17.39
C THR A 896 21.39 76.53 -16.83
N MET A 897 21.41 75.28 -17.30
CA MET A 897 22.45 74.32 -16.89
C MET A 897 23.85 74.81 -17.29
N ARG A 898 24.02 75.43 -18.47
CA ARG A 898 25.31 76.02 -18.88
C ARG A 898 25.69 77.23 -18.04
N GLU A 899 24.75 78.14 -17.77
CA GLU A 899 24.98 79.33 -16.95
C GLU A 899 25.44 78.96 -15.54
N ILE A 900 24.83 77.95 -14.90
CA ILE A 900 25.24 77.48 -13.57
C ILE A 900 26.68 76.93 -13.59
N ILE A 901 27.05 76.19 -14.63
CA ILE A 901 28.43 75.70 -14.80
C ILE A 901 29.41 76.87 -14.99
N GLU A 902 29.04 77.86 -15.80
CA GLU A 902 29.86 79.05 -16.04
C GLU A 902 30.04 79.89 -14.77
N LEU A 903 28.98 80.05 -13.96
CA LEU A 903 29.01 80.71 -12.66
C LEU A 903 29.88 79.96 -11.64
N ALA A 904 29.74 78.63 -11.58
CA ALA A 904 30.59 77.81 -10.72
C ALA A 904 32.07 77.91 -11.13
N ASN A 905 32.34 78.00 -12.45
CA ASN A 905 33.69 78.10 -12.99
C ASN A 905 34.31 79.48 -12.75
N SER A 906 33.52 80.56 -12.88
CA SER A 906 34.00 81.92 -12.58
C SER A 906 34.26 82.15 -11.08
N SER A 907 33.58 81.39 -10.22
CA SER A 907 33.73 81.45 -8.76
C SER A 907 34.77 80.47 -8.19
N ASP A 908 35.52 79.77 -9.05
CA ASP A 908 36.47 78.68 -8.69
C ASP A 908 35.87 77.63 -7.74
N ALA A 909 34.58 77.33 -7.93
CA ALA A 909 33.79 76.45 -7.09
C ALA A 909 33.52 75.07 -7.72
N VAL A 910 33.91 74.86 -8.98
CA VAL A 910 33.64 73.63 -9.74
C VAL A 910 34.25 72.42 -9.05
N ARG A 911 33.41 71.45 -8.66
CA ARG A 911 33.84 70.12 -8.20
C ARG A 911 32.97 69.03 -8.83
N PRO A 912 33.54 67.86 -9.22
CA PRO A 912 34.97 67.54 -9.27
C PRO A 912 35.66 68.35 -10.39
N ALA A 913 36.89 68.83 -10.13
CA ALA A 913 37.64 69.64 -11.10
C ALA A 913 38.07 68.85 -12.35
N ASP A 914 37.98 67.51 -12.33
CA ASP A 914 38.40 66.63 -13.42
C ASP A 914 37.22 65.86 -14.07
N GLU A 915 37.32 65.69 -15.40
CA GLU A 915 36.49 64.95 -16.38
C GLU A 915 34.97 65.23 -16.45
N THR A 916 34.31 65.56 -15.34
CA THR A 916 32.83 65.59 -15.24
C THR A 916 32.21 66.77 -16.00
N VAL A 917 32.78 67.97 -15.86
CA VAL A 917 32.27 69.18 -16.53
C VAL A 917 32.43 69.14 -18.06
N PRO A 918 33.58 68.71 -18.63
CA PRO A 918 33.71 68.53 -20.07
C PRO A 918 32.72 67.51 -20.66
N VAL A 919 32.46 66.40 -19.95
CA VAL A 919 31.48 65.38 -20.35
C VAL A 919 30.07 65.96 -20.34
N LEU A 920 29.72 66.73 -19.31
CA LEU A 920 28.41 67.34 -19.18
C LEU A 920 28.16 68.40 -20.27
N LEU A 921 29.13 69.27 -20.56
CA LEU A 921 29.04 70.23 -21.65
C LEU A 921 28.95 69.54 -23.02
N LYS A 922 29.62 68.40 -23.20
CA LYS A 922 29.51 67.58 -24.42
C LYS A 922 28.11 66.98 -24.58
N LEU A 923 27.52 66.46 -23.50
CA LEU A 923 26.16 65.93 -23.50
C LEU A 923 25.13 67.04 -23.77
N LEU A 924 25.26 68.22 -23.12
CA LEU A 924 24.40 69.39 -23.33
C LEU A 924 24.47 69.96 -24.76
N LYS A 925 25.60 69.84 -25.45
CA LYS A 925 25.73 70.21 -26.88
C LYS A 925 24.99 69.23 -27.81
N GLY A 926 24.80 67.99 -27.38
CA GLY A 926 24.14 66.95 -28.16
C GLY A 926 22.61 67.06 -28.22
N TRP A 927 22.00 67.88 -27.36
CA TRP A 927 20.56 68.06 -27.27
C TRP A 927 20.09 69.37 -27.90
N LYS A 928 19.11 69.30 -28.80
CA LYS A 928 18.34 70.49 -29.21
C LYS A 928 17.20 70.71 -28.21
N GLU A 929 16.97 71.97 -27.84
CA GLU A 929 15.95 72.37 -26.86
C GLU A 929 14.54 71.79 -27.12
N PRO A 930 13.96 71.82 -28.35
CA PRO A 930 12.64 71.23 -28.58
C PRO A 930 12.62 69.70 -28.47
N GLU A 931 13.73 69.04 -28.79
CA GLU A 931 13.84 67.57 -28.70
C GLU A 931 13.89 67.13 -27.22
N LEU A 932 14.67 67.84 -26.40
CA LEU A 932 14.74 67.59 -24.96
C LEU A 932 13.40 67.89 -24.27
N LYS A 933 12.76 69.02 -24.60
CA LYS A 933 11.43 69.39 -24.06
C LYS A 933 10.36 68.37 -24.40
N ASN A 934 10.37 67.85 -25.63
CA ASN A 934 9.41 66.83 -26.05
C ASN A 934 9.65 65.49 -25.33
N LEU A 935 10.91 65.09 -25.15
CA LEU A 935 11.23 63.87 -24.41
C LEU A 935 10.83 63.97 -22.93
N ILE A 936 11.13 65.09 -22.26
CA ILE A 936 10.73 65.33 -20.86
C ILE A 936 9.20 65.26 -20.74
N ARG A 937 8.46 65.98 -21.60
CA ARG A 937 6.98 65.92 -21.62
C ARG A 937 6.44 64.54 -21.92
N GLN A 938 7.10 63.78 -22.79
CA GLN A 938 6.70 62.41 -23.11
C GLN A 938 6.90 61.51 -21.89
N LEU A 939 8.04 61.61 -21.20
CA LEU A 939 8.35 60.84 -20.00
C LEU A 939 7.43 61.22 -18.84
N GLU A 940 7.17 62.50 -18.58
CA GLU A 940 6.25 62.97 -17.53
C GLU A 940 4.81 62.47 -17.71
N LYS A 941 4.36 62.28 -18.95
CA LYS A 941 2.98 61.84 -19.27
C LYS A 941 2.77 60.33 -19.15
N LEU A 942 3.82 59.52 -18.98
CA LEU A 942 3.69 58.08 -18.85
C LEU A 942 3.00 57.73 -17.52
N THR A 943 1.95 56.91 -17.57
CA THR A 943 1.19 56.52 -16.37
C THR A 943 1.82 55.34 -15.63
N LEU A 944 2.56 54.49 -16.36
CA LEU A 944 3.33 53.35 -15.87
C LEU A 944 2.53 52.46 -14.90
N PRO A 945 1.40 51.87 -15.34
CA PRO A 945 0.51 51.10 -14.48
C PRO A 945 1.18 49.79 -14.01
N ALA A 946 1.01 49.44 -12.73
CA ALA A 946 1.53 48.19 -12.17
C ALA A 946 0.65 46.98 -12.53
N ASP A 947 -0.67 47.19 -12.59
CA ASP A 947 -1.66 46.09 -12.67
C ASP A 947 -2.08 45.71 -14.10
N ASN A 948 -1.57 46.43 -15.11
CA ASN A 948 -1.90 46.19 -16.51
C ASN A 948 -0.64 46.03 -17.37
N PRO A 949 -0.13 44.78 -17.54
CA PRO A 949 1.11 44.53 -18.27
C PRO A 949 1.01 44.88 -19.76
N GLN A 950 -0.19 44.87 -20.35
CA GLN A 950 -0.40 45.21 -21.76
C GLN A 950 -0.24 46.71 -21.99
N VAL A 951 -0.82 47.53 -21.10
CA VAL A 951 -0.70 49.00 -21.15
C VAL A 951 0.73 49.42 -20.83
N LEU A 952 1.34 48.83 -19.79
CA LEU A 952 2.73 49.08 -19.43
C LEU A 952 3.69 48.74 -20.58
N MET A 953 3.48 47.61 -21.27
CA MET A 953 4.28 47.22 -22.44
C MET A 953 4.18 48.26 -23.57
N ARG A 954 2.96 48.73 -23.88
CA ARG A 954 2.74 49.74 -24.92
C ARG A 954 3.44 51.07 -24.59
N GLU A 955 3.36 51.52 -23.33
CA GLU A 955 4.03 52.76 -22.89
C GLU A 955 5.55 52.66 -22.96
N ILE A 956 6.13 51.53 -22.54
CA ILE A 956 7.58 51.29 -22.61
C ILE A 956 8.08 51.27 -24.07
N LEU A 957 7.34 50.63 -24.97
CA LEU A 957 7.71 50.55 -26.39
C LEU A 957 7.59 51.89 -27.13
N ALA A 958 6.82 52.85 -26.60
CA ALA A 958 6.71 54.18 -27.17
C ALA A 958 7.95 55.06 -26.88
N VAL A 959 8.81 54.66 -25.93
CA VAL A 959 10.01 55.42 -25.55
C VAL A 959 11.16 55.09 -26.51
N ASN A 960 11.76 56.14 -27.11
CA ASN A 960 12.95 55.99 -27.93
C ASN A 960 14.18 55.71 -27.03
N GLY A 961 14.69 54.48 -27.08
CA GLY A 961 15.76 54.04 -26.17
C GLY A 961 17.07 54.81 -26.32
N LYS A 962 17.42 55.22 -27.54
CA LYS A 962 18.65 55.99 -27.79
C LYS A 962 18.57 57.40 -27.21
N GLN A 963 17.41 58.05 -27.33
CA GLN A 963 17.17 59.36 -26.74
C GLN A 963 17.08 59.27 -25.21
N TYR A 964 16.42 58.24 -24.70
CA TYR A 964 16.31 57.99 -23.26
C TYR A 964 17.67 57.78 -22.59
N GLU A 965 18.55 56.95 -23.15
CA GLU A 965 19.87 56.70 -22.55
C GLU A 965 20.77 57.95 -22.55
N ALA A 966 20.73 58.72 -23.65
CA ALA A 966 21.45 59.99 -23.71
C ALA A 966 20.94 61.01 -22.68
N PHE A 967 19.65 60.95 -22.32
CA PHE A 967 19.05 61.82 -21.32
C PHE A 967 19.38 61.35 -19.90
N ARG A 968 19.36 60.04 -19.65
CA ARG A 968 19.79 59.45 -18.38
C ARG A 968 21.24 59.81 -18.05
N LEU A 969 22.15 59.69 -19.01
CA LEU A 969 23.56 60.07 -18.83
C LEU A 969 23.72 61.57 -18.55
N LEU A 970 22.89 62.43 -19.16
CA LEU A 970 22.88 63.86 -18.87
C LEU A 970 22.46 64.13 -17.42
N LEU A 971 21.38 63.52 -16.94
CA LEU A 971 20.90 63.67 -15.56
C LEU A 971 21.89 63.13 -14.51
N GLU A 972 22.56 62.02 -14.80
CA GLU A 972 23.58 61.44 -13.90
C GLU A 972 24.82 62.33 -13.82
N ALA A 973 25.31 62.83 -14.96
CA ALA A 973 26.44 63.75 -14.98
C ALA A 973 26.07 65.06 -14.25
N TRP A 974 24.84 65.55 -14.44
CA TRP A 974 24.34 66.75 -13.76
C TRP A 974 24.29 66.56 -12.26
N SER A 975 23.74 65.44 -11.77
CA SER A 975 23.74 65.10 -10.34
C SER A 975 25.13 65.14 -9.73
N LYS A 976 26.09 64.48 -10.37
CA LYS A 976 27.47 64.42 -9.84
C LYS A 976 28.11 65.79 -9.72
N PHE A 977 27.82 66.67 -10.69
CA PHE A 977 28.29 68.04 -10.66
C PHE A 977 27.61 68.85 -9.55
N GLU A 978 26.28 68.77 -9.46
CA GLU A 978 25.46 69.49 -8.47
C GLU A 978 25.79 69.06 -7.03
N ASP A 979 25.84 67.75 -6.76
CA ASP A 979 26.14 67.20 -5.44
C ASP A 979 27.56 67.57 -4.98
N ALA A 980 28.56 67.43 -5.85
CA ALA A 980 29.95 67.69 -5.49
C ALA A 980 30.25 69.20 -5.37
N THR A 981 29.70 70.01 -6.28
CA THR A 981 29.85 71.47 -6.23
C THR A 981 29.04 72.06 -5.07
N GLY A 982 27.82 71.56 -4.83
CA GLY A 982 26.97 71.96 -3.72
C GLY A 982 27.60 71.65 -2.36
N ASN A 983 28.09 70.42 -2.16
CA ASN A 983 28.80 70.05 -0.92
C ASN A 983 30.06 70.90 -0.70
N TYR A 984 30.83 71.18 -1.76
CA TYR A 984 32.00 72.04 -1.66
C TYR A 984 31.65 73.49 -1.31
N LEU A 985 30.60 74.04 -1.93
CA LEU A 985 30.10 75.38 -1.62
C LEU A 985 29.59 75.46 -0.19
N GLN A 986 28.85 74.47 0.30
CA GLN A 986 28.41 74.40 1.69
C GLN A 986 29.58 74.32 2.66
N GLN A 987 30.60 73.51 2.34
CA GLN A 987 31.80 73.38 3.18
C GLN A 987 32.64 74.65 3.17
N ARG A 988 32.79 75.31 2.02
CA ARG A 988 33.47 76.60 1.91
C ARG A 988 32.71 77.70 2.63
N HIS A 989 31.38 77.71 2.53
CA HIS A 989 30.52 78.61 3.30
C HIS A 989 30.74 78.40 4.81
N HIS A 990 30.83 77.15 5.28
CA HIS A 990 31.15 76.85 6.68
C HIS A 990 32.56 77.34 7.07
N ASP A 991 33.59 77.01 6.27
CA ASP A 991 35.00 77.31 6.58
C ASP A 991 35.35 78.81 6.55
N GLU A 992 34.71 79.60 5.67
CA GLU A 992 34.90 81.06 5.59
C GLU A 992 34.07 81.84 6.62
N GLY A 993 33.45 81.14 7.59
CA GLY A 993 32.66 81.74 8.67
C GLY A 993 31.24 82.13 8.24
N GLY A 994 30.73 81.56 7.16
CA GLY A 994 29.38 81.80 6.64
C GLY A 994 28.29 81.49 7.66
N GLU A 995 28.46 80.49 8.53
CA GLU A 995 27.52 80.26 9.64
C GLU A 995 27.50 81.40 10.67
N GLN A 996 28.61 82.11 10.85
CA GLN A 996 28.67 83.29 11.72
C GLN A 996 28.04 84.51 11.02
N ILE A 997 28.15 84.60 9.69
CA ILE A 997 27.49 85.63 8.87
C ILE A 997 25.98 85.38 8.81
N GLU A 998 25.53 84.15 8.57
CA GLU A 998 24.11 83.77 8.63
C GLU A 998 23.56 83.93 10.06
N GLY A 999 24.36 83.62 11.09
CA GLY A 999 24.03 83.92 12.48
C GLY A 999 23.86 85.41 12.73
N ALA A 1000 24.78 86.24 12.23
CA ALA A 1000 24.70 87.70 12.33
C ALA A 1000 23.57 88.28 11.49
N GLU A 1001 23.29 87.78 10.29
CA GLU A 1001 22.15 88.18 9.46
C GLU A 1001 20.83 87.80 10.12
N ASN A 1002 20.74 86.61 10.73
CA ASN A 1002 19.57 86.21 11.50
C ASN A 1002 19.41 87.06 12.77
N GLU A 1003 20.48 87.40 13.48
CA GLU A 1003 20.44 88.35 14.60
C GLU A 1003 20.04 89.75 14.13
N ILE A 1004 20.56 90.24 13.00
CA ILE A 1004 20.18 91.52 12.38
C ILE A 1004 18.72 91.48 11.96
N ALA A 1005 18.25 90.42 11.32
CA ALA A 1005 16.86 90.24 10.90
C ALA A 1005 15.93 90.17 12.13
N GLN A 1006 16.31 89.45 13.18
CA GLN A 1006 15.57 89.42 14.45
C GLN A 1006 15.56 90.80 15.12
N THR A 1007 16.67 91.53 15.08
CA THR A 1007 16.77 92.88 15.65
C THR A 1007 15.94 93.87 14.84
N LEU A 1008 15.96 93.79 13.51
CA LEU A 1008 15.10 94.57 12.62
C LEU A 1008 13.63 94.23 12.84
N THR A 1009 13.28 92.96 13.03
CA THR A 1009 11.92 92.54 13.34
C THR A 1009 11.48 93.08 14.69
N LYS A 1010 12.34 93.03 15.71
CA LYS A 1010 12.09 93.58 17.05
C LYS A 1010 12.00 95.10 17.06
N LEU A 1011 12.82 95.79 16.26
CA LEU A 1011 12.71 97.23 16.03
C LEU A 1011 11.42 97.58 15.29
N THR A 1012 10.98 96.76 14.34
CA THR A 1012 9.70 96.92 13.64
C THR A 1012 8.53 96.70 14.60
N GLU A 1013 8.62 95.73 15.52
CA GLU A 1013 7.64 95.53 16.61
C GLU A 1013 7.64 96.69 17.62
N GLN A 1014 8.80 97.25 17.95
CA GLN A 1014 8.91 98.41 18.84
C GLN A 1014 8.41 99.70 18.16
N LEU A 1015 8.69 99.90 16.87
CA LEU A 1015 8.14 100.99 16.06
C LEU A 1015 6.62 100.87 15.97
N THR A 1016 6.09 99.69 15.68
CA THR A 1016 4.63 99.47 15.67
C THR A 1016 4.01 99.63 17.07
N GLN A 1017 4.69 99.28 18.16
CA GLN A 1017 4.22 99.59 19.53
C GLN A 1017 4.28 101.09 19.87
N LEU A 1018 5.29 101.83 19.41
CA LEU A 1018 5.39 103.28 19.58
C LEU A 1018 4.33 104.01 18.74
N GLU A 1019 4.11 103.61 17.49
CA GLU A 1019 3.00 104.10 16.67
C GLU A 1019 1.63 103.83 17.33
N LYS A 1020 1.48 102.70 18.03
CA LYS A 1020 0.27 102.34 18.79
C LYS A 1020 0.12 103.06 20.14
N ASN A 1021 1.19 103.67 20.67
CA ASN A 1021 1.18 104.49 21.89
C ASN A 1021 1.10 106.01 21.57
N LEU A 1022 1.38 106.40 20.32
CA LEU A 1022 1.27 107.77 19.79
C LEU A 1022 -0.06 108.02 19.04
N ALA A 1023 -0.78 106.95 18.68
CA ALA A 1023 -2.19 106.96 18.25
C ALA A 1023 -3.11 106.66 19.42
#